data_AF-A0A7R7WCC1-F1
#
_entry.id   AF-A0A7R7WCC1-F1
#
_cell.length_a   1.000
_cell.length_b   1.000
_cell.length_c   1.000
_cell.angle_alpha   90.00
_cell.angle_beta   90.00
_cell.angle_gamma   90.00
#
_symmetry.space_group_name_H-M   'P 1'
#
loop_
_entity.id
_entity.type
_entity.pdbx_description
1 polymer ?
#
loop_
_entity_poly.entity_id
_entity_poly.type
_entity_poly.pdbx_seq_one_letter_code
_entity_poly.pdbx_strand_id
1 'polypeptide(L)'
;MVVDPDQSVGTLIGLRNKLVLLDRKTHNRRVLIPEGQITWEQDGTHVTVKVGWQAATSVHIYLINSDIGCLTDNGTLQSKLVLCYLHAVTSFCIPDPLTKHTGTEQSLSILRSASIRSFNQLQPDSISILEKLAHLTPQRRYYPANERVMQSVQWDPILGCLAQHNEFHGQVAAILGQHHRMRIFNAASPGTEPSLPALNADLLHRDRIRSSVFRISGFGAEDHTNAEDCLYEGLGRNYQSERRSQVFTLCRILYEDIPSAEDVTLDSLVARLWKFFTKSSTVHGATSTIDATRIKYDAMWLTESGEFVSSQWCSIHRLLCSETARPNRYAVMLWLSTLAFSRKINMIVLHVLAALYIVPGMASMTLPAQGLYRLQEGSELNVAELKTRIHSARRTVTPEDGLSPGPAESYSTFHARVAKLRKTKRKKALGHFIAGLQTQWPTRCPSHPISDEEPPFADYFVPQKAMQVSKAAMSTWFDNRELRQYLDRIAAVYTAQKIQPITMPPCLCRCWERPPDRRRAFISVDDIVDGSLGPPPAVEMEPPILPPWSGSSTTPDQNLNLSSLVDSIESQAQSQFQKQYIERLRASMTSLQGIQHMDHRLPEDVVLETVIPDHFHRCHEHHEKISRAIMSRMMLSNTMTGEVHPGSHTERNILGTFANIHVWPRVSSSQLLLHQLTRKRWNHLPEPWKECLVAYGCSITALQRAKRLVNAMGHRMDLARELQNPGHTNWNPMDFPESLLLEIESGVLIRDVQEQIARRMRNAQPGQNVIMQLNMGEGKSSVIVPIVAAALADRSCLVRIIVPKPQSRQMFQMLVSKLGGLLGRRVYYLPVSRSLQIGEPEAEEIE
;
A
#
# COMPACT_ATOMS: atom_id res chain seq x y z
N MET A 1 -20.50 -39.07 4.22
CA MET A 1 -19.81 -37.85 4.65
C MET A 1 -19.49 -37.96 6.13
N VAL A 2 -18.25 -37.72 6.51
CA VAL A 2 -17.78 -37.68 7.90
C VAL A 2 -17.05 -36.36 8.15
N VAL A 3 -16.96 -35.93 9.40
CA VAL A 3 -16.12 -34.78 9.76
C VAL A 3 -14.66 -35.16 9.48
N ASP A 4 -13.97 -34.33 8.71
CA ASP A 4 -12.56 -34.54 8.38
C ASP A 4 -11.72 -34.24 9.64
N PRO A 5 -10.83 -35.15 10.09
CA PRO A 5 -9.89 -34.81 11.16
C PRO A 5 -9.02 -33.61 10.81
N ASP A 6 -8.71 -33.40 9.52
CA ASP A 6 -8.05 -32.19 9.04
C ASP A 6 -9.07 -31.12 8.63
N GLN A 7 -9.16 -30.06 9.44
CA GLN A 7 -10.03 -28.89 9.17
C GLN A 7 -9.32 -27.81 8.34
N SER A 8 -8.11 -28.08 7.82
CA SER A 8 -7.40 -27.15 6.94
C SER A 8 -7.99 -27.17 5.53
N VAL A 9 -8.28 -25.99 4.98
CA VAL A 9 -8.86 -25.85 3.62
C VAL A 9 -7.76 -25.54 2.59
N GLY A 10 -6.60 -25.06 3.04
CA GLY A 10 -5.52 -24.56 2.16
C GLY A 10 -5.80 -23.16 1.57
N THR A 11 -6.89 -22.52 1.98
CA THR A 11 -7.25 -21.12 1.70
C THR A 11 -8.17 -20.63 2.82
N LEU A 12 -8.52 -19.34 2.83
CA LEU A 12 -9.29 -18.71 3.92
C LEU A 12 -8.59 -18.89 5.27
N ILE A 13 -7.27 -18.74 5.27
CA ILE A 13 -6.43 -18.89 6.47
C ILE A 13 -6.85 -17.84 7.50
N GLY A 14 -7.04 -18.24 8.75
CA GLY A 14 -7.59 -17.36 9.80
C GLY A 14 -9.11 -17.44 9.97
N LEU A 15 -9.87 -18.05 9.06
CA LEU A 15 -11.31 -18.29 9.25
C LEU A 15 -11.57 -19.37 10.31
N ARG A 16 -12.29 -19.05 11.38
CA ARG A 16 -12.57 -19.98 12.50
C ARG A 16 -13.87 -20.76 12.33
N ASN A 17 -14.96 -20.10 11.94
CA ASN A 17 -16.28 -20.72 11.81
C ASN A 17 -16.42 -21.47 10.48
N LYS A 18 -15.85 -22.67 10.39
CA LYS A 18 -15.97 -23.56 9.24
C LYS A 18 -16.01 -25.03 9.67
N LEU A 19 -16.63 -25.87 8.86
CA LEU A 19 -16.62 -27.33 9.05
C LEU A 19 -16.26 -28.03 7.74
N VAL A 20 -15.16 -28.78 7.74
CA VAL A 20 -14.71 -29.59 6.62
C VAL A 20 -15.24 -31.01 6.77
N LEU A 21 -15.90 -31.49 5.71
CA LEU A 21 -16.44 -32.83 5.57
C LEU A 21 -15.67 -33.60 4.51
N LEU A 22 -15.40 -34.88 4.80
CA LEU A 22 -14.78 -35.82 3.88
C LEU A 22 -15.81 -36.87 3.44
N ASP A 23 -15.87 -37.11 2.13
CA ASP A 23 -16.55 -38.29 1.62
C ASP A 23 -15.63 -39.52 1.71
N ARG A 24 -16.04 -40.56 2.44
CA ARG A 24 -15.25 -41.78 2.60
C ARG A 24 -15.07 -42.57 1.30
N LYS A 25 -16.00 -42.43 0.34
CA LYS A 25 -15.94 -43.18 -0.92
C LYS A 25 -15.12 -42.45 -1.96
N THR A 26 -15.39 -41.16 -2.14
CA THR A 26 -14.77 -40.38 -3.21
C THR A 26 -13.53 -39.59 -2.78
N HIS A 27 -13.21 -39.61 -1.48
CA HIS A 27 -12.18 -38.77 -0.85
C HIS A 27 -12.32 -37.26 -1.12
N ASN A 28 -13.49 -36.83 -1.61
CA ASN A 28 -13.77 -35.43 -1.87
C ASN A 28 -14.02 -34.67 -0.55
N ARG A 29 -13.41 -33.50 -0.44
CA ARG A 29 -13.55 -32.61 0.72
C ARG A 29 -14.50 -31.47 0.40
N ARG A 30 -15.40 -31.16 1.33
CA ARG A 30 -16.35 -30.04 1.23
C ARG A 30 -16.24 -29.19 2.48
N VAL A 31 -16.27 -27.87 2.33
CA VAL A 31 -16.31 -26.93 3.46
C VAL A 31 -17.68 -26.30 3.59
N LEU A 32 -18.20 -26.32 4.81
CA LEU A 32 -19.44 -25.68 5.23
C LEU A 32 -19.09 -24.38 5.95
N ILE A 33 -19.65 -23.28 5.49
CA ILE A 33 -19.45 -21.95 6.08
C ILE A 33 -20.83 -21.33 6.33
N PRO A 34 -21.16 -20.93 7.57
CA PRO A 34 -22.41 -20.25 7.86
C PRO A 34 -22.42 -18.84 7.27
N GLU A 35 -23.60 -18.34 6.95
CA GLU A 35 -23.80 -16.97 6.46
C GLU A 35 -24.21 -16.04 7.62
N GLY A 36 -23.46 -14.98 7.86
CA GLY A 36 -23.81 -14.05 8.91
C GLY A 36 -22.87 -12.86 9.02
N GLN A 37 -22.94 -12.14 10.14
CA GLN A 37 -22.07 -10.99 10.38
C GLN A 37 -20.62 -11.47 10.54
N ILE A 38 -19.74 -10.95 9.69
CA ILE A 38 -18.32 -11.27 9.71
C ILE A 38 -17.61 -10.23 10.58
N THR A 39 -16.86 -10.70 11.57
CA THR A 39 -16.01 -9.89 12.44
C THR A 39 -14.58 -10.41 12.39
N TRP A 40 -13.62 -9.53 12.68
CA TRP A 40 -12.21 -9.89 12.68
C TRP A 40 -11.48 -9.28 13.88
N GLU A 41 -10.47 -10.01 14.34
CA GLU A 41 -9.62 -9.64 15.47
C GLU A 41 -8.15 -9.92 15.07
N GLN A 42 -7.22 -9.11 15.57
CA GLN A 42 -5.80 -9.35 15.35
C GLN A 42 -5.35 -10.55 16.19
N ASP A 43 -4.73 -11.55 15.57
CA ASP A 43 -4.24 -12.76 16.20
C ASP A 43 -2.77 -13.01 15.79
N GLY A 44 -1.85 -12.43 16.57
CA GLY A 44 -0.42 -12.40 16.23
C GLY A 44 -0.14 -11.56 14.99
N THR A 45 0.44 -12.18 13.96
CA THR A 45 0.79 -11.52 12.68
C THR A 45 -0.30 -11.62 11.62
N HIS A 46 -1.36 -12.41 11.86
CA HIS A 46 -2.47 -12.61 10.94
C HIS A 46 -3.80 -12.20 11.58
N VAL A 47 -4.84 -12.05 10.78
CA VAL A 47 -6.20 -11.75 11.24
C VAL A 47 -6.97 -13.05 11.49
N THR A 48 -7.65 -13.17 12.63
CA THR A 48 -8.65 -14.22 12.87
C THR A 48 -10.02 -13.69 12.48
N VAL A 49 -10.72 -14.40 11.61
CA VAL A 49 -12.06 -14.04 11.10
C VAL A 49 -13.10 -15.00 11.67
N LYS A 50 -14.15 -14.42 12.26
CA LYS A 50 -15.30 -15.13 12.83
C LYS A 50 -16.56 -14.77 12.06
N VAL A 51 -17.45 -15.75 11.90
CA VAL A 51 -18.76 -15.55 11.30
C VAL A 51 -19.81 -15.82 12.37
N GLY A 52 -20.61 -14.80 12.68
CA GLY A 52 -21.75 -14.93 13.58
C GLY A 52 -22.77 -15.89 13.00
N TRP A 53 -23.20 -16.88 13.78
CA TRP A 53 -24.16 -17.89 13.34
C TRP A 53 -25.18 -18.16 14.46
N GLN A 54 -26.37 -18.56 14.05
CA GLN A 54 -27.49 -18.98 14.89
C GLN A 54 -28.02 -20.33 14.38
N ALA A 55 -28.85 -21.02 15.16
CA ALA A 55 -29.35 -22.34 14.77
C ALA A 55 -30.12 -22.35 13.43
N ALA A 56 -30.73 -21.23 13.03
CA ALA A 56 -31.48 -21.07 11.79
C ALA A 56 -30.66 -20.49 10.62
N THR A 57 -29.36 -20.29 10.79
CA THR A 57 -28.49 -19.65 9.79
C THR A 57 -28.31 -20.51 8.53
N SER A 58 -28.41 -19.88 7.35
CA SER A 58 -28.06 -20.52 6.07
C SER A 58 -26.59 -20.92 6.04
N VAL A 59 -26.30 -22.08 5.45
CA VAL A 59 -24.94 -22.60 5.31
C VAL A 59 -24.61 -22.72 3.83
N HIS A 60 -23.46 -22.17 3.44
CA HIS A 60 -22.91 -22.34 2.10
C HIS A 60 -21.99 -23.55 2.07
N ILE A 61 -22.11 -24.33 1.00
CA ILE A 61 -21.32 -25.53 0.75
C ILE A 61 -20.37 -25.22 -0.39
N TYR A 62 -19.06 -25.36 -0.14
CA TYR A 62 -18.03 -25.22 -1.17
C TYR A 62 -17.27 -26.54 -1.32
N LEU A 63 -17.03 -26.95 -2.56
CA LEU A 63 -16.20 -28.12 -2.88
C LEU A 63 -14.74 -27.68 -2.97
N ILE A 64 -13.84 -28.43 -2.31
CA ILE A 64 -12.40 -28.20 -2.41
C ILE A 64 -11.90 -28.93 -3.65
N ASN A 65 -11.64 -28.19 -4.72
CA ASN A 65 -11.10 -28.75 -5.96
C ASN A 65 -9.58 -28.57 -5.98
N SER A 66 -8.85 -29.63 -5.63
CA SER A 66 -7.38 -29.65 -5.63
C SER A 66 -6.78 -29.59 -7.04
N ASP A 67 -7.51 -30.07 -8.04
CA ASP A 67 -6.99 -30.20 -9.42
C ASP A 67 -6.93 -28.83 -10.11
N ILE A 68 -7.97 -28.02 -9.88
CA ILE A 68 -8.05 -26.64 -10.39
C ILE A 68 -7.51 -25.62 -9.36
N GLY A 69 -7.27 -26.05 -8.12
CA GLY A 69 -6.79 -25.17 -7.05
C GLY A 69 -7.82 -24.11 -6.65
N CYS A 70 -9.09 -24.48 -6.51
CA CYS A 70 -10.14 -23.51 -6.18
C CYS A 70 -11.25 -24.08 -5.29
N LEU A 71 -11.99 -23.18 -4.64
CA LEU A 71 -13.24 -23.49 -3.98
C LEU A 71 -14.40 -23.29 -4.96
N THR A 72 -15.07 -24.39 -5.32
CA THR A 72 -16.25 -24.34 -6.18
C THR A 72 -17.50 -24.12 -5.33
N ASP A 73 -18.23 -23.05 -5.59
CA ASP A 73 -19.46 -22.70 -4.88
C ASP A 73 -20.69 -23.50 -5.32
N ASN A 74 -21.84 -23.20 -4.73
CA ASN A 74 -23.13 -23.86 -4.99
C ASN A 74 -23.90 -23.30 -6.21
N GLY A 75 -23.27 -22.45 -7.02
CA GLY A 75 -23.83 -21.80 -8.20
C GLY A 75 -24.65 -20.54 -7.91
N THR A 76 -24.85 -20.13 -6.66
CA THR A 76 -25.60 -18.93 -6.32
C THR A 76 -24.70 -17.69 -6.26
N LEU A 77 -25.22 -16.54 -6.70
CA LEU A 77 -24.51 -15.27 -6.63
C LEU A 77 -24.12 -14.92 -5.18
N GLN A 78 -25.02 -15.16 -4.23
CA GLN A 78 -24.79 -14.87 -2.82
C GLN A 78 -23.60 -15.65 -2.26
N SER A 79 -23.55 -16.96 -2.52
CA SER A 79 -22.43 -17.81 -2.10
C SER A 79 -21.10 -17.33 -2.69
N LYS A 80 -21.08 -16.96 -3.98
CA LYS A 80 -19.88 -16.37 -4.61
C LYS A 80 -19.45 -15.06 -3.96
N LEU A 81 -20.39 -14.17 -3.61
CA LEU A 81 -20.10 -12.90 -2.95
C LEU A 81 -19.60 -13.09 -1.53
N VAL A 82 -20.20 -14.01 -0.75
CA VAL A 82 -19.71 -14.36 0.60
C VAL A 82 -18.29 -14.90 0.50
N LEU A 83 -18.02 -15.84 -0.41
CA LEU A 83 -16.68 -16.38 -0.64
C LEU A 83 -15.68 -15.28 -1.03
N CYS A 84 -16.08 -14.40 -1.96
CA CYS A 84 -15.29 -13.24 -2.39
C CYS A 84 -14.91 -12.35 -1.20
N TYR A 85 -15.88 -12.03 -0.33
CA TYR A 85 -15.64 -11.19 0.83
C TYR A 85 -14.76 -11.87 1.87
N LEU A 86 -14.96 -13.17 2.12
CA LEU A 86 -14.11 -13.96 3.02
C LEU A 86 -12.66 -13.96 2.56
N HIS A 87 -12.38 -14.21 1.27
CA HIS A 87 -11.01 -14.14 0.74
C HIS A 87 -10.37 -12.76 0.96
N ALA A 88 -11.14 -11.67 0.79
CA ALA A 88 -10.60 -10.32 0.98
C ALA A 88 -10.16 -10.07 2.44
N VAL A 89 -11.00 -10.44 3.42
CA VAL A 89 -10.72 -10.20 4.85
C VAL A 89 -9.69 -11.17 5.43
N THR A 90 -9.51 -12.35 4.84
CA THR A 90 -8.45 -13.32 5.22
C THR A 90 -7.16 -13.16 4.41
N SER A 91 -6.97 -12.01 3.75
CA SER A 91 -5.81 -11.80 2.88
C SER A 91 -4.51 -11.58 3.65
N PHE A 92 -3.41 -12.12 3.13
CA PHE A 92 -2.06 -12.01 3.69
C PHE A 92 -1.01 -11.84 2.59
N CYS A 93 0.23 -11.51 2.97
CA CYS A 93 1.34 -11.33 2.02
C CYS A 93 1.79 -12.64 1.35
N ILE A 94 1.54 -13.78 2.00
CA ILE A 94 1.86 -15.11 1.46
C ILE A 94 0.63 -15.64 0.73
N PRO A 95 0.76 -16.10 -0.54
CA PRO A 95 -0.33 -16.73 -1.26
C PRO A 95 -0.84 -18.01 -0.58
N ASP A 96 -2.14 -18.26 -0.69
CA ASP A 96 -2.79 -19.44 -0.13
C ASP A 96 -2.28 -20.73 -0.81
N PRO A 97 -2.02 -21.81 -0.04
CA PRO A 97 -1.53 -23.08 -0.62
C PRO A 97 -2.41 -23.70 -1.70
N LEU A 98 -3.74 -23.57 -1.61
CA LEU A 98 -4.69 -24.14 -2.57
C LEU A 98 -4.79 -23.29 -3.84
N THR A 99 -5.04 -21.99 -3.70
CA THR A 99 -5.31 -21.10 -4.85
C THR A 99 -4.05 -20.55 -5.51
N LYS A 100 -2.92 -20.58 -4.78
CA LYS A 100 -1.65 -19.92 -5.14
C LYS A 100 -1.78 -18.41 -5.36
N HIS A 101 -2.86 -17.82 -4.85
CA HIS A 101 -3.15 -16.39 -4.86
C HIS A 101 -3.25 -15.88 -3.43
N THR A 102 -2.95 -14.60 -3.22
CA THR A 102 -3.33 -13.95 -1.95
C THR A 102 -4.86 -13.85 -1.85
N GLY A 103 -5.39 -13.68 -0.64
CA GLY A 103 -6.84 -13.52 -0.45
C GLY A 103 -7.42 -12.36 -1.28
N THR A 104 -6.69 -11.25 -1.40
CA THR A 104 -7.11 -10.09 -2.21
C THR A 104 -7.09 -10.41 -3.70
N GLU A 105 -6.03 -11.06 -4.20
CA GLU A 105 -5.95 -11.51 -5.59
C GLU A 105 -7.13 -12.45 -5.93
N GLN A 106 -7.39 -13.45 -5.08
CA GLN A 106 -8.50 -14.38 -5.28
C GLN A 106 -9.87 -13.68 -5.24
N SER A 107 -10.05 -12.76 -4.30
CA SER A 107 -11.27 -11.96 -4.19
C SER A 107 -11.51 -11.11 -5.45
N LEU A 108 -10.50 -10.41 -5.95
CA LEU A 108 -10.59 -9.62 -7.18
C LEU A 108 -10.85 -10.51 -8.41
N SER A 109 -10.25 -11.70 -8.48
CA SER A 109 -10.52 -12.67 -9.55
C SER A 109 -11.99 -13.09 -9.57
N ILE A 110 -12.55 -13.43 -8.40
CA ILE A 110 -13.97 -13.76 -8.24
C ILE A 110 -14.86 -12.56 -8.61
N LEU A 111 -14.55 -11.35 -8.12
CA LEU A 111 -15.34 -10.13 -8.37
C LEU A 111 -15.37 -9.73 -9.85
N ARG A 112 -14.28 -9.97 -10.58
CA ARG A 112 -14.17 -9.72 -12.03
C ARG A 112 -14.78 -10.85 -12.86
N SER A 113 -15.07 -12.00 -12.27
CA SER A 113 -15.59 -13.17 -12.98
C SER A 113 -16.89 -12.86 -13.72
N ALA A 114 -17.06 -13.49 -14.88
CA ALA A 114 -18.29 -13.34 -15.64
C ALA A 114 -19.50 -13.91 -14.88
N SER A 115 -19.28 -14.88 -13.99
CA SER A 115 -20.28 -15.41 -13.07
C SER A 115 -20.95 -14.34 -12.23
N ILE A 116 -20.17 -13.48 -11.55
CA ILE A 116 -20.70 -12.39 -10.71
C ILE A 116 -21.38 -11.32 -11.56
N ARG A 117 -20.95 -11.16 -12.83
CA ARG A 117 -21.59 -10.27 -13.80
C ARG A 117 -22.86 -10.84 -14.44
N SER A 118 -23.17 -12.11 -14.22
CA SER A 118 -24.32 -12.80 -14.83
C SER A 118 -25.44 -12.96 -13.83
N PHE A 119 -26.17 -11.88 -13.56
CA PHE A 119 -27.33 -11.87 -12.67
C PHE A 119 -28.50 -11.14 -13.32
N ASN A 120 -29.72 -11.50 -12.92
CA ASN A 120 -30.92 -10.75 -13.31
C ASN A 120 -31.13 -9.54 -12.39
N GLN A 121 -31.21 -9.79 -11.07
CA GLN A 121 -31.44 -8.77 -10.07
C GLN A 121 -30.58 -9.03 -8.83
N LEU A 122 -29.96 -7.99 -8.28
CA LEU A 122 -29.26 -8.05 -7.00
C LEU A 122 -30.26 -8.05 -5.85
N GLN A 123 -30.11 -9.00 -4.92
CA GLN A 123 -30.88 -9.02 -3.69
C GLN A 123 -30.25 -8.05 -2.66
N PRO A 124 -31.02 -7.54 -1.68
CA PRO A 124 -30.50 -6.66 -0.64
C PRO A 124 -29.27 -7.22 0.10
N ASP A 125 -29.27 -8.53 0.39
CA ASP A 125 -28.15 -9.20 1.05
C ASP A 125 -26.87 -9.19 0.19
N SER A 126 -27.02 -9.36 -1.13
CA SER A 126 -25.91 -9.27 -2.08
C SER A 126 -25.37 -7.85 -2.18
N ILE A 127 -26.25 -6.84 -2.15
CA ILE A 127 -25.87 -5.43 -2.14
C ILE A 127 -25.08 -5.11 -0.86
N SER A 128 -25.53 -5.60 0.30
CA SER A 128 -24.82 -5.40 1.57
C SER A 128 -23.39 -5.94 1.55
N ILE A 129 -23.15 -7.10 0.93
CA ILE A 129 -21.80 -7.66 0.78
C ILE A 129 -20.96 -6.82 -0.19
N LEU A 130 -21.54 -6.38 -1.30
CA LEU A 130 -20.86 -5.50 -2.26
C LEU A 130 -20.47 -4.17 -1.62
N GLU A 131 -21.33 -3.58 -0.79
CA GLU A 131 -21.02 -2.39 -0.01
C GLU A 131 -19.85 -2.65 0.95
N LYS A 132 -19.87 -3.76 1.70
CA LYS A 132 -18.76 -4.14 2.59
C LYS A 132 -17.44 -4.30 1.83
N LEU A 133 -17.46 -4.94 0.65
CA LEU A 133 -16.29 -5.03 -0.24
C LEU A 133 -15.78 -3.65 -0.67
N ALA A 134 -16.68 -2.74 -1.05
CA ALA A 134 -16.29 -1.37 -1.41
C ALA A 134 -15.65 -0.62 -0.22
N HIS A 135 -16.12 -0.86 1.01
CA HIS A 135 -15.56 -0.27 2.23
C HIS A 135 -14.16 -0.81 2.61
N LEU A 136 -13.72 -1.93 2.02
CA LEU A 136 -12.32 -2.37 2.14
C LEU A 136 -11.36 -1.46 1.37
N THR A 137 -11.85 -0.54 0.52
CA THR A 137 -11.00 0.48 -0.11
C THR A 137 -10.70 1.60 0.90
N PRO A 138 -9.43 1.88 1.24
CA PRO A 138 -9.12 2.90 2.25
C PRO A 138 -9.56 4.29 1.79
N GLN A 139 -10.11 5.09 2.69
CA GLN A 139 -10.59 6.42 2.37
C GLN A 139 -9.43 7.40 2.24
N ARG A 140 -9.41 8.18 1.17
CA ARG A 140 -8.35 9.14 0.85
C ARG A 140 -8.94 10.53 0.71
N ARG A 141 -8.42 11.49 1.49
CA ARG A 141 -8.87 12.88 1.48
C ARG A 141 -7.67 13.82 1.48
N TYR A 142 -7.86 15.03 0.96
CA TYR A 142 -6.87 16.08 1.06
C TYR A 142 -6.84 16.65 2.48
N TYR A 143 -5.65 17.05 2.93
CA TYR A 143 -5.44 17.74 4.19
C TYR A 143 -4.58 19.00 3.98
N PRO A 144 -5.00 20.17 4.49
CA PRO A 144 -6.36 20.48 4.94
C PRO A 144 -7.38 20.35 3.80
N ALA A 145 -8.67 20.15 4.10
CA ALA A 145 -9.67 19.73 3.10
C ALA A 145 -9.88 20.71 1.94
N ASN A 146 -9.59 21.98 2.17
CA ASN A 146 -9.65 23.08 1.20
C ASN A 146 -8.40 23.18 0.31
N GLU A 147 -7.33 22.44 0.60
CA GLU A 147 -6.05 22.54 -0.10
C GLU A 147 -5.58 21.18 -0.61
N ARG A 148 -5.08 21.14 -1.85
CA ARG A 148 -4.55 19.90 -2.46
C ARG A 148 -3.07 19.69 -2.16
N VAL A 149 -2.64 19.95 -0.92
CA VAL A 149 -1.21 19.96 -0.53
C VAL A 149 -0.74 18.65 0.11
N MET A 150 -1.59 17.98 0.89
CA MET A 150 -1.27 16.71 1.56
C MET A 150 -2.42 15.72 1.41
N GLN A 151 -2.12 14.42 1.48
CA GLN A 151 -3.12 13.36 1.55
C GLN A 151 -3.16 12.79 2.96
N SER A 152 -4.37 12.60 3.47
CA SER A 152 -4.66 11.76 4.63
C SER A 152 -5.35 10.47 4.16
N VAL A 153 -4.92 9.33 4.70
CA VAL A 153 -5.47 8.01 4.38
C VAL A 153 -5.98 7.37 5.65
N GLN A 154 -7.25 6.95 5.62
CA GLN A 154 -7.87 6.22 6.71
C GLN A 154 -7.92 4.74 6.33
N TRP A 155 -7.14 3.94 7.05
CA TRP A 155 -7.11 2.48 6.96
C TRP A 155 -7.96 1.88 8.09
N ASP A 156 -8.49 0.68 7.86
CA ASP A 156 -8.92 -0.17 8.97
C ASP A 156 -7.69 -0.54 9.81
N PRO A 157 -7.71 -0.34 11.14
CA PRO A 157 -6.54 -0.54 11.99
C PRO A 157 -6.23 -2.01 12.28
N ILE A 158 -7.17 -2.92 12.04
CA ILE A 158 -7.03 -4.36 12.33
C ILE A 158 -6.67 -5.12 11.05
N LEU A 159 -7.30 -4.79 9.92
CA LEU A 159 -6.99 -5.44 8.64
C LEU A 159 -5.65 -4.97 8.08
N GLY A 160 -4.85 -5.92 7.60
CA GLY A 160 -3.59 -5.61 6.91
C GLY A 160 -3.79 -4.73 5.68
N CYS A 161 -2.77 -3.94 5.32
CA CYS A 161 -2.83 -3.05 4.15
C CYS A 161 -3.10 -3.79 2.83
N LEU A 162 -2.69 -5.06 2.73
CA LEU A 162 -2.90 -5.89 1.54
C LEU A 162 -4.36 -6.34 1.36
N ALA A 163 -5.13 -6.47 2.46
CA ALA A 163 -6.57 -6.76 2.40
C ALA A 163 -7.37 -5.56 1.87
N GLN A 164 -6.81 -4.34 1.96
CA GLN A 164 -7.49 -3.09 1.64
C GLN A 164 -7.05 -2.54 0.28
N HIS A 165 -7.70 -3.01 -0.79
CA HIS A 165 -7.29 -2.72 -2.18
C HIS A 165 -8.23 -1.75 -2.92
N ASN A 166 -7.64 -0.84 -3.71
CA ASN A 166 -8.39 0.24 -4.39
C ASN A 166 -9.36 -0.23 -5.48
N GLU A 167 -9.11 -1.41 -6.04
CA GLU A 167 -9.95 -1.92 -7.12
C GLU A 167 -11.30 -2.44 -6.64
N PHE A 168 -11.46 -2.77 -5.36
CA PHE A 168 -12.75 -3.25 -4.85
C PHE A 168 -13.85 -2.24 -5.14
N HIS A 169 -13.62 -0.95 -4.82
CA HIS A 169 -14.57 0.11 -5.12
C HIS A 169 -14.89 0.20 -6.62
N GLY A 170 -13.88 0.20 -7.50
CA GLY A 170 -14.10 0.30 -8.94
C GLY A 170 -14.87 -0.88 -9.53
N GLN A 171 -14.57 -2.10 -9.09
CA GLN A 171 -15.27 -3.30 -9.56
C GLN A 171 -16.71 -3.36 -9.02
N VAL A 172 -16.93 -3.01 -7.76
CA VAL A 172 -18.28 -2.93 -7.16
C VAL A 172 -19.10 -1.86 -7.85
N ALA A 173 -18.55 -0.66 -8.07
CA ALA A 173 -19.23 0.42 -8.80
C ALA A 173 -19.65 -0.02 -10.20
N ALA A 174 -18.81 -0.77 -10.90
CA ALA A 174 -19.16 -1.32 -12.21
C ALA A 174 -20.25 -2.40 -12.15
N ILE A 175 -20.34 -3.20 -11.07
CA ILE A 175 -21.42 -4.19 -10.87
C ILE A 175 -22.74 -3.48 -10.57
N LEU A 176 -22.72 -2.46 -9.70
CA LEU A 176 -23.91 -1.68 -9.37
C LEU A 176 -24.39 -0.83 -10.55
N GLY A 177 -23.47 -0.27 -11.33
CA GLY A 177 -23.80 0.41 -12.59
C GLY A 177 -24.48 -0.53 -13.59
N GLN A 178 -24.00 -1.78 -13.71
CA GLN A 178 -24.69 -2.81 -14.50
C GLN A 178 -26.09 -3.11 -13.95
N HIS A 179 -26.23 -3.26 -12.62
CA HIS A 179 -27.53 -3.47 -11.99
C HIS A 179 -28.51 -2.33 -12.31
N HIS A 180 -28.03 -1.09 -12.33
CA HIS A 180 -28.82 0.08 -12.68
C HIS A 180 -29.31 0.02 -14.13
N ARG A 181 -28.43 -0.28 -15.10
CA ARG A 181 -28.80 -0.46 -16.52
C ARG A 181 -29.81 -1.60 -16.73
N MET A 182 -29.67 -2.68 -15.97
CA MET A 182 -30.60 -3.82 -16.06
C MET A 182 -31.97 -3.58 -15.40
N ARG A 183 -32.23 -2.40 -14.81
CA ARG A 183 -33.55 -2.05 -14.25
C ARG A 183 -34.66 -2.05 -15.31
N ILE A 184 -34.33 -1.82 -16.57
CA ILE A 184 -35.26 -1.88 -17.71
C ILE A 184 -36.05 -3.20 -17.71
N PHE A 185 -35.39 -4.32 -17.37
CA PHE A 185 -36.00 -5.65 -17.36
C PHE A 185 -36.84 -5.93 -16.11
N ASN A 186 -36.73 -5.11 -15.06
CA ASN A 186 -37.32 -5.34 -13.74
C ASN A 186 -37.93 -4.04 -13.18
N ALA A 187 -38.96 -3.50 -13.84
CA ALA A 187 -39.64 -2.25 -13.46
C ALA A 187 -40.37 -2.28 -12.09
N ALA A 188 -40.43 -3.43 -11.41
CA ALA A 188 -41.35 -3.67 -10.30
C ALA A 188 -40.75 -3.48 -8.89
N SER A 189 -39.50 -3.03 -8.73
CA SER A 189 -38.90 -2.87 -7.40
C SER A 189 -38.13 -1.54 -7.26
N PRO A 190 -38.68 -0.54 -6.54
CA PRO A 190 -37.92 0.61 -6.07
C PRO A 190 -36.96 0.13 -4.97
N GLY A 191 -35.81 -0.41 -5.37
CA GLY A 191 -34.75 -0.80 -4.44
C GLY A 191 -33.97 0.43 -3.97
N THR A 192 -33.65 0.46 -2.67
CA THR A 192 -32.73 1.42 -2.04
C THR A 192 -31.46 1.55 -2.89
N GLU A 193 -31.11 2.78 -3.27
CA GLU A 193 -29.86 2.98 -4.00
C GLU A 193 -28.66 2.66 -3.10
N PRO A 194 -27.75 1.80 -3.55
CA PRO A 194 -26.57 1.43 -2.77
C PRO A 194 -25.70 2.67 -2.55
N SER A 195 -25.36 2.94 -1.30
CA SER A 195 -24.52 4.09 -0.96
C SER A 195 -23.06 3.66 -0.99
N LEU A 196 -22.37 3.99 -2.08
CA LEU A 196 -20.92 3.79 -2.16
C LEU A 196 -20.20 4.91 -1.42
N PRO A 197 -19.06 4.61 -0.75
CA PRO A 197 -18.26 5.63 -0.11
C PRO A 197 -17.76 6.63 -1.17
N ALA A 198 -17.93 7.93 -0.89
CA ALA A 198 -17.43 9.00 -1.74
C ALA A 198 -15.90 9.01 -1.68
N LEU A 199 -15.25 8.63 -2.77
CA LEU A 199 -13.80 8.62 -2.91
C LEU A 199 -13.35 9.74 -3.85
N ASN A 200 -12.24 10.38 -3.51
CA ASN A 200 -11.60 11.35 -4.39
C ASN A 200 -10.87 10.61 -5.53
N ALA A 201 -11.33 10.80 -6.77
CA ALA A 201 -10.81 10.11 -7.94
C ALA A 201 -9.31 10.39 -8.18
N ASP A 202 -8.87 11.64 -8.01
CA ASP A 202 -7.47 12.06 -8.21
C ASP A 202 -6.53 11.34 -7.24
N LEU A 203 -6.89 11.28 -5.96
CA LEU A 203 -6.10 10.58 -4.93
C LEU A 203 -6.11 9.06 -5.13
N LEU A 204 -7.21 8.49 -5.62
CA LEU A 204 -7.31 7.06 -5.92
C LEU A 204 -6.43 6.70 -7.12
N HIS A 205 -6.44 7.52 -8.17
CA HIS A 205 -5.58 7.35 -9.34
C HIS A 205 -4.11 7.45 -8.96
N ARG A 206 -3.74 8.46 -8.17
CA ARG A 206 -2.38 8.59 -7.63
C ARG A 206 -1.94 7.36 -6.84
N ASP A 207 -2.82 6.78 -6.04
CA ASP A 207 -2.51 5.57 -5.29
C ASP A 207 -2.36 4.35 -6.20
N ARG A 208 -3.20 4.18 -7.23
CA ARG A 208 -3.04 3.11 -8.23
C ARG A 208 -1.65 3.15 -8.87
N ILE A 209 -1.20 4.34 -9.29
CA ILE A 209 0.14 4.53 -9.85
C ILE A 209 1.23 4.18 -8.84
N ARG A 210 1.16 4.72 -7.62
CA ARG A 210 2.21 4.50 -6.60
C ARG A 210 2.26 3.06 -6.10
N SER A 211 1.10 2.42 -5.96
CA SER A 211 0.97 1.05 -5.48
C SER A 211 1.26 0.01 -6.56
N SER A 212 1.21 0.38 -7.85
CA SER A 212 1.48 -0.53 -8.99
C SER A 212 2.82 -1.25 -8.89
N VAL A 213 3.85 -0.60 -8.33
CA VAL A 213 5.20 -1.16 -8.15
C VAL A 213 5.23 -2.35 -7.18
N PHE A 214 4.25 -2.43 -6.28
CA PHE A 214 4.12 -3.52 -5.31
C PHE A 214 3.08 -4.57 -5.73
N ARG A 215 2.50 -4.42 -6.93
CA ARG A 215 1.46 -5.30 -7.46
C ARG A 215 2.03 -6.21 -8.55
N ILE A 216 1.32 -7.29 -8.81
CA ILE A 216 1.64 -8.25 -9.86
C ILE A 216 0.71 -8.07 -11.07
N SER A 217 1.11 -8.60 -12.22
CA SER A 217 0.29 -8.56 -13.42
C SER A 217 -1.07 -9.23 -13.19
N GLY A 218 -2.11 -8.59 -13.70
CA GLY A 218 -3.51 -8.91 -13.51
C GLY A 218 -4.14 -8.24 -12.29
N PHE A 219 -3.35 -7.71 -11.35
CA PHE A 219 -3.85 -7.20 -10.07
C PHE A 219 -3.39 -5.76 -9.78
N GLY A 220 -3.16 -4.96 -10.84
CA GLY A 220 -2.94 -3.52 -10.75
C GLY A 220 -1.50 -3.09 -10.95
N ALA A 221 -0.61 -3.98 -11.39
CA ALA A 221 0.72 -3.59 -11.89
C ALA A 221 0.62 -2.78 -13.20
N GLU A 222 -0.45 -3.02 -13.96
CA GLU A 222 -0.78 -2.34 -15.22
C GLU A 222 -1.03 -0.84 -15.04
N ASP A 223 -1.38 -0.39 -13.83
CA ASP A 223 -1.61 1.02 -13.51
C ASP A 223 -0.30 1.84 -13.44
N HIS A 224 0.87 1.20 -13.59
CA HIS A 224 2.15 1.88 -13.55
C HIS A 224 2.30 2.88 -14.70
N THR A 225 2.55 4.14 -14.36
CA THR A 225 2.90 5.19 -15.32
C THR A 225 3.87 6.18 -14.69
N ASN A 226 4.77 6.71 -15.52
CA ASN A 226 5.70 7.78 -15.16
C ASN A 226 5.29 9.11 -15.80
N ALA A 227 4.12 9.18 -16.46
CA ALA A 227 3.66 10.39 -17.16
C ALA A 227 3.47 11.58 -16.20
N GLU A 228 3.11 11.28 -14.95
CA GLU A 228 2.87 12.26 -13.88
C GLU A 228 4.13 12.55 -13.04
N ASP A 229 5.29 11.94 -13.37
CA ASP A 229 6.52 12.12 -12.61
C ASP A 229 7.14 13.51 -12.85
N CYS A 230 7.27 14.30 -11.80
CA CYS A 230 8.02 15.56 -11.82
C CYS A 230 9.48 15.36 -11.35
N LEU A 231 10.35 16.30 -11.70
CA LEU A 231 11.71 16.30 -11.17
C LEU A 231 11.67 16.67 -9.68
N TYR A 232 12.04 15.74 -8.80
CA TYR A 232 12.15 16.04 -7.37
C TYR A 232 13.36 16.95 -7.12
N GLU A 233 13.08 18.22 -6.84
CA GLU A 233 14.04 19.15 -6.29
C GLU A 233 14.33 18.78 -4.84
N GLY A 234 15.34 17.93 -4.63
CA GLY A 234 15.73 17.51 -3.30
C GLY A 234 16.08 18.71 -2.41
N LEU A 235 15.54 18.71 -1.19
CA LEU A 235 15.77 19.74 -0.17
C LEU A 235 17.26 20.01 0.14
N GLY A 236 18.14 19.06 -0.19
CA GLY A 236 19.59 19.13 -0.01
C GLY A 236 20.39 19.72 -1.18
N ARG A 237 19.77 20.14 -2.30
CA ARG A 237 20.49 20.60 -3.50
C ARG A 237 21.22 21.94 -3.34
N ASN A 238 20.97 22.69 -2.26
CA ASN A 238 21.69 23.92 -1.96
C ASN A 238 23.05 23.64 -1.29
N TYR A 239 23.85 22.78 -1.92
CA TYR A 239 25.17 22.35 -1.45
C TYR A 239 26.17 23.51 -1.34
N GLN A 240 25.89 24.64 -1.99
CA GLN A 240 26.66 25.87 -1.96
C GLN A 240 26.08 26.93 -0.99
N SER A 241 25.10 26.56 -0.16
CA SER A 241 24.53 27.51 0.78
C SER A 241 25.58 28.00 1.79
N GLU A 242 25.57 29.30 2.04
CA GLU A 242 26.42 29.95 3.04
C GLU A 242 26.27 29.32 4.44
N ARG A 243 25.04 28.90 4.81
CA ARG A 243 24.76 28.22 6.10
C ARG A 243 25.60 26.96 6.26
N ARG A 244 25.75 26.18 5.19
CA ARG A 244 26.56 24.98 5.19
C ARG A 244 28.03 25.32 5.36
N SER A 245 28.51 26.35 4.66
CA SER A 245 29.89 26.82 4.81
C SER A 245 30.18 27.24 6.24
N GLN A 246 29.27 27.98 6.88
CA GLN A 246 29.40 28.41 8.28
C GLN A 246 29.48 27.21 9.23
N VAL A 247 28.55 26.25 9.11
CA VAL A 247 28.57 25.01 9.91
C VAL A 247 29.85 24.21 9.69
N PHE A 248 30.29 24.06 8.44
CA PHE A 248 31.52 23.38 8.09
C PHE A 248 32.74 24.05 8.74
N THR A 249 32.84 25.37 8.65
CA THR A 249 33.92 26.17 9.25
C THR A 249 34.00 25.95 10.76
N LEU A 250 32.88 26.06 11.50
CA LEU A 250 32.86 25.85 12.96
C LEU A 250 33.19 24.42 13.37
N CYS A 251 32.63 23.44 12.67
CA CYS A 251 32.97 22.03 12.90
C CYS A 251 34.46 21.79 12.68
N ARG A 252 35.03 22.35 11.61
CA ARG A 252 36.46 22.19 11.31
C ARG A 252 37.34 22.86 12.37
N ILE A 253 36.97 24.07 12.82
CA ILE A 253 37.63 24.78 13.92
C ILE A 253 37.72 23.90 15.17
N LEU A 254 36.60 23.33 15.60
CA LEU A 254 36.53 22.49 16.80
C LEU A 254 37.18 21.12 16.64
N TYR A 255 37.16 20.56 15.43
CA TYR A 255 37.71 19.23 15.15
C TYR A 255 39.25 19.26 15.06
N GLU A 256 39.79 20.25 14.35
CA GLU A 256 41.22 20.43 14.09
C GLU A 256 41.91 21.37 15.10
N ASP A 257 41.18 21.87 16.12
CA ASP A 257 41.67 22.80 17.14
C ASP A 257 42.28 24.08 16.57
N ILE A 258 41.63 24.66 15.57
CA ILE A 258 42.08 25.91 14.93
C ILE A 258 41.73 27.10 15.84
N PRO A 259 42.71 27.89 16.30
CA PRO A 259 42.46 28.93 17.31
C PRO A 259 41.78 30.18 16.75
N SER A 260 41.99 30.54 15.48
CA SER A 260 41.29 31.63 14.79
C SER A 260 41.18 31.39 13.28
N ALA A 261 40.02 31.70 12.71
CA ALA A 261 39.70 31.52 11.29
C ALA A 261 39.41 32.82 10.54
N GLU A 262 39.29 33.96 11.24
CA GLU A 262 38.94 35.27 10.65
C GLU A 262 39.86 36.38 11.18
N ASP A 263 40.17 37.35 10.32
CA ASP A 263 40.92 38.56 10.69
C ASP A 263 39.95 39.64 11.20
N VAL A 264 40.07 40.00 12.48
CA VAL A 264 39.21 41.00 13.12
C VAL A 264 40.06 41.87 14.04
N THR A 265 39.92 43.20 13.92
CA THR A 265 40.59 44.15 14.82
C THR A 265 40.01 44.11 16.24
N LEU A 266 40.84 44.41 17.24
CA LEU A 266 40.48 44.40 18.66
C LEU A 266 39.19 45.21 18.93
N ASP A 267 39.16 46.48 18.53
CA ASP A 267 38.04 47.39 18.80
C ASP A 267 36.73 46.94 18.12
N SER A 268 36.84 46.38 16.92
CA SER A 268 35.70 45.82 16.17
C SER A 268 35.11 44.61 16.89
N LEU A 269 35.96 43.73 17.42
CA LEU A 269 35.52 42.52 18.12
C LEU A 269 34.77 42.88 19.41
N VAL A 270 35.33 43.76 20.24
CA VAL A 270 34.69 44.16 21.49
C VAL A 270 33.40 44.93 21.23
N ALA A 271 33.34 45.78 20.19
CA ALA A 271 32.11 46.45 19.79
C ALA A 271 31.02 45.46 19.34
N ARG A 272 31.37 44.42 18.56
CA ARG A 272 30.42 43.38 18.12
C ARG A 272 29.92 42.52 19.27
N LEU A 273 30.82 42.12 20.17
CA LEU A 273 30.46 41.38 21.39
C LEU A 273 29.55 42.23 22.27
N TRP A 274 29.92 43.48 22.58
CA TRP A 274 29.10 44.38 23.38
C TRP A 274 27.70 44.59 22.80
N LYS A 275 27.61 44.80 21.48
CA LYS A 275 26.32 44.89 20.77
C LYS A 275 25.49 43.60 20.91
N PHE A 276 26.14 42.44 20.87
CA PHE A 276 25.47 41.15 21.10
C PHE A 276 24.93 41.05 22.53
N PHE A 277 25.72 41.42 23.53
CA PHE A 277 25.29 41.42 24.93
C PHE A 277 24.16 42.39 25.24
N THR A 278 24.13 43.57 24.59
CA THR A 278 23.05 44.55 24.78
C THR A 278 21.68 44.08 24.29
N LYS A 279 21.61 42.97 23.52
CA LYS A 279 20.33 42.35 23.14
C LYS A 279 19.59 41.76 24.34
N SER A 280 20.32 41.26 25.34
CA SER A 280 19.75 40.81 26.61
C SER A 280 19.63 41.97 27.61
N SER A 281 18.52 42.02 28.35
CA SER A 281 18.31 43.02 29.40
C SER A 281 19.29 42.87 30.57
N THR A 282 19.67 41.63 30.89
CA THR A 282 20.60 41.29 31.97
C THR A 282 21.57 40.19 31.55
N VAL A 283 22.84 40.34 31.92
CA VAL A 283 23.87 39.31 31.77
C VAL A 283 24.23 38.77 33.14
N HIS A 284 24.16 37.46 33.29
CA HIS A 284 24.55 36.78 34.52
C HIS A 284 26.06 36.64 34.57
N GLY A 285 26.62 36.94 35.73
CA GLY A 285 28.02 36.68 35.97
C GLY A 285 28.28 35.21 36.26
N ALA A 286 29.53 34.95 36.59
CA ALA A 286 30.02 33.60 36.72
C ALA A 286 29.25 32.84 37.81
N THR A 287 28.77 33.44 38.89
CA THR A 287 28.10 32.71 39.99
C THR A 287 26.81 31.96 39.61
N SER A 288 26.25 32.20 38.42
CA SER A 288 25.13 31.42 37.89
C SER A 288 25.56 30.04 37.41
N THR A 289 24.76 29.01 37.67
CA THR A 289 25.01 27.64 37.19
C THR A 289 24.17 27.35 35.95
N ILE A 290 24.78 26.71 34.95
CA ILE A 290 24.08 26.18 33.77
C ILE A 290 24.14 24.67 33.84
N ASP A 291 23.03 24.03 33.50
CA ASP A 291 22.99 22.59 33.27
C ASP A 291 23.75 22.24 31.97
N ALA A 292 24.80 21.44 32.09
CA ALA A 292 25.62 20.96 30.97
C ALA A 292 24.79 20.24 29.91
N THR A 293 23.63 19.67 30.27
CA THR A 293 22.74 19.01 29.31
C THR A 293 22.08 19.95 28.30
N ARG A 294 22.15 21.27 28.50
CA ARG A 294 21.67 22.27 27.53
C ARG A 294 22.65 22.53 26.38
N ILE A 295 23.94 22.23 26.55
CA ILE A 295 24.96 22.38 25.49
C ILE A 295 25.00 21.10 24.64
N LYS A 296 23.92 20.88 23.90
CA LYS A 296 23.75 19.78 22.94
C LYS A 296 22.83 20.23 21.80
N TYR A 297 22.66 19.36 20.82
CA TYR A 297 21.66 19.56 19.77
C TYR A 297 20.25 19.67 20.36
N ASP A 298 19.55 20.75 20.00
CA ASP A 298 18.14 20.95 20.24
C ASP A 298 17.57 21.80 19.08
N ALA A 299 16.38 21.46 18.60
CA ALA A 299 15.71 22.20 17.53
C ALA A 299 15.36 23.64 17.97
N MET A 300 15.21 23.90 19.27
CA MET A 300 14.96 25.25 19.81
C MET A 300 16.07 26.25 19.45
N TRP A 301 17.32 25.81 19.27
CA TRP A 301 18.43 26.69 18.91
C TRP A 301 18.29 27.30 17.49
N LEU A 302 17.46 26.70 16.63
CA LEU A 302 17.17 27.25 15.30
C LEU A 302 16.27 28.50 15.38
N THR A 303 15.45 28.61 16.42
CA THR A 303 14.55 29.75 16.64
C THR A 303 15.12 30.78 17.63
N GLU A 304 16.16 30.44 18.37
CA GLU A 304 16.80 31.28 19.40
C GLU A 304 17.48 32.54 18.83
N SER A 305 17.31 33.68 19.50
CA SER A 305 17.75 35.03 19.07
C SER A 305 19.16 35.42 19.56
N GLY A 306 19.86 34.51 20.25
CA GLY A 306 21.11 34.75 20.97
C GLY A 306 20.93 35.17 22.44
N GLU A 307 19.71 35.31 22.95
CA GLU A 307 19.42 35.73 24.34
C GLU A 307 19.94 34.76 25.40
N PHE A 308 19.90 33.45 25.15
CA PHE A 308 20.45 32.46 26.07
C PHE A 308 21.97 32.59 26.15
N VAL A 309 22.62 32.67 24.98
CA VAL A 309 24.08 32.81 24.87
C VAL A 309 24.55 34.13 25.46
N SER A 310 23.85 35.24 25.22
CA SER A 310 24.23 36.56 25.72
C SER A 310 23.99 36.70 27.22
N SER A 311 22.87 36.18 27.74
CA SER A 311 22.56 36.27 29.17
C SER A 311 23.42 35.35 30.03
N GLN A 312 23.81 34.17 29.54
CA GLN A 312 24.52 33.15 30.31
C GLN A 312 26.01 33.01 29.94
N TRP A 313 26.56 33.95 29.18
CA TRP A 313 27.92 33.88 28.62
C TRP A 313 29.02 33.50 29.61
N CYS A 314 29.09 34.16 30.77
CA CYS A 314 30.15 33.92 31.76
C CYS A 314 30.12 32.48 32.29
N SER A 315 28.93 31.91 32.37
CA SER A 315 28.70 30.55 32.85
C SER A 315 28.94 29.52 31.75
N ILE A 316 28.65 29.87 30.49
CA ILE A 316 29.08 29.09 29.32
C ILE A 316 30.62 29.08 29.24
N HIS A 317 31.29 30.23 29.40
CA HIS A 317 32.75 30.32 29.40
C HIS A 317 33.35 29.42 30.47
N ARG A 318 32.84 29.48 31.71
CA ARG A 318 33.30 28.56 32.77
C ARG A 318 33.09 27.10 32.40
N LEU A 319 31.92 26.74 31.87
CA LEU A 319 31.58 25.36 31.55
C LEU A 319 32.44 24.80 30.42
N LEU A 320 32.71 25.59 29.38
CA LEU A 320 33.58 25.19 28.26
C LEU A 320 35.06 25.06 28.67
N CYS A 321 35.49 25.82 29.68
CA CYS A 321 36.87 25.80 30.20
C CYS A 321 37.04 24.95 31.47
N SER A 322 36.00 24.28 31.97
CA SER A 322 36.08 23.41 33.15
C SER A 322 36.91 22.17 32.85
N GLU A 323 37.71 21.69 33.80
CA GLU A 323 38.44 20.41 33.66
C GLU A 323 37.56 19.18 33.92
N THR A 324 36.51 19.31 34.75
CA THR A 324 35.71 18.18 35.23
C THR A 324 34.32 18.09 34.61
N ALA A 325 33.70 19.23 34.24
CA ALA A 325 32.32 19.30 33.73
C ALA A 325 32.24 19.67 32.24
N ARG A 326 33.35 19.59 31.51
CA ARG A 326 33.46 20.02 30.11
C ARG A 326 32.50 19.23 29.20
N PRO A 327 31.68 19.90 28.37
CA PRO A 327 30.88 19.21 27.37
C PRO A 327 31.77 18.49 26.33
N ASN A 328 31.29 17.34 25.85
CA ASN A 328 31.95 16.58 24.79
C ASN A 328 32.13 17.47 23.54
N ARG A 329 33.31 17.42 22.90
CA ARG A 329 33.64 18.15 21.66
C ARG A 329 32.53 18.04 20.62
N TYR A 330 32.03 16.83 20.37
CA TYR A 330 30.98 16.61 19.37
C TYR A 330 29.63 17.24 19.76
N ALA A 331 29.33 17.32 21.07
CA ALA A 331 28.13 18.00 21.55
C ALA A 331 28.23 19.52 21.34
N VAL A 332 29.42 20.11 21.59
CA VAL A 332 29.70 21.53 21.31
C VAL A 332 29.66 21.80 19.80
N MET A 333 30.21 20.91 18.98
CA MET A 333 30.14 21.01 17.52
C MET A 333 28.69 21.06 17.04
N LEU A 334 27.84 20.12 17.49
CA LEU A 334 26.43 20.09 17.11
C LEU A 334 25.68 21.33 17.60
N TRP A 335 25.94 21.79 18.81
CA TRP A 335 25.31 22.98 19.39
C TRP A 335 25.70 24.28 18.67
N LEU A 336 27.01 24.52 18.42
CA LEU A 336 27.43 25.70 17.66
C LEU A 336 26.98 25.62 16.20
N SER A 337 26.89 24.42 15.63
CA SER A 337 26.38 24.21 14.27
C SER A 337 24.90 24.60 14.14
N THR A 338 24.06 24.25 15.11
CA THR A 338 22.64 24.66 15.08
C THR A 338 22.49 26.18 15.22
N LEU A 339 23.30 26.80 16.08
CA LEU A 339 23.32 28.27 16.24
C LEU A 339 23.84 28.98 14.98
N ALA A 340 24.85 28.44 14.31
CA ALA A 340 25.35 28.98 13.04
C ALA A 340 24.30 28.89 11.93
N PHE A 341 23.54 27.80 11.89
CA PHE A 341 22.51 27.60 10.89
C PHE A 341 21.33 28.59 11.03
N SER A 342 21.04 29.09 12.24
CA SER A 342 19.91 30.02 12.50
C SER A 342 20.11 31.42 11.91
N ARG A 343 21.36 31.85 11.65
CA ARG A 343 21.78 33.20 11.20
C ARG A 343 21.43 34.37 12.14
N LYS A 344 20.82 34.10 13.30
CA LYS A 344 20.43 35.14 14.26
C LYS A 344 21.61 35.65 15.09
N ILE A 345 22.64 34.80 15.24
CA ILE A 345 23.88 35.10 15.95
C ILE A 345 24.98 35.39 14.91
N ASN A 346 25.81 36.39 15.19
CA ASN A 346 26.93 36.74 14.33
C ASN A 346 28.00 35.64 14.40
N MET A 347 28.52 35.24 13.24
CA MET A 347 29.51 34.17 13.12
C MET A 347 30.75 34.37 14.00
N ILE A 348 31.20 35.63 14.17
CA ILE A 348 32.34 35.96 15.02
C ILE A 348 32.08 35.60 16.48
N VAL A 349 30.85 35.76 16.98
CA VAL A 349 30.50 35.37 18.36
C VAL A 349 30.63 33.85 18.52
N LEU A 350 30.22 33.09 17.51
CA LEU A 350 30.33 31.63 17.49
C LEU A 350 31.80 31.19 17.35
N HIS A 351 32.61 31.90 16.56
CA HIS A 351 34.05 31.68 16.48
C HIS A 351 34.75 31.94 17.83
N VAL A 352 34.36 32.99 18.54
CA VAL A 352 34.88 33.27 19.90
C VAL A 352 34.46 32.15 20.87
N LEU A 353 33.20 31.68 20.83
CA LEU A 353 32.77 30.55 21.66
C LEU A 353 33.55 29.26 21.35
N ALA A 354 33.82 28.99 20.07
CA ALA A 354 34.68 27.87 19.68
C ALA A 354 36.11 28.06 20.20
N ALA A 355 36.66 29.28 20.13
CA ALA A 355 37.99 29.59 20.66
C ALA A 355 38.06 29.49 22.20
N LEU A 356 37.00 29.84 22.94
CA LEU A 356 36.94 29.62 24.39
C LEU A 356 37.11 28.13 24.75
N TYR A 357 36.62 27.22 23.89
CA TYR A 357 36.80 25.78 24.07
C TYR A 357 38.21 25.31 23.71
N ILE A 358 38.87 25.93 22.72
CA ILE A 358 40.15 25.46 22.18
C ILE A 358 41.37 26.09 22.87
N VAL A 359 41.34 27.41 23.11
CA VAL A 359 42.53 28.21 23.48
C VAL A 359 42.78 28.19 24.99
N PRO A 360 43.92 27.64 25.48
CA PRO A 360 44.21 27.56 26.91
C PRO A 360 44.30 28.92 27.61
N GLY A 361 44.80 29.95 26.91
CA GLY A 361 44.90 31.31 27.44
C GLY A 361 43.55 31.97 27.75
N MET A 362 42.44 31.46 27.20
CA MET A 362 41.08 31.89 27.54
C MET A 362 40.52 31.12 28.75
N ALA A 363 40.98 29.90 28.99
CA ALA A 363 40.59 29.10 30.13
C ALA A 363 41.16 29.63 31.46
N SER A 364 42.36 30.24 31.42
CA SER A 364 43.02 30.81 32.60
C SER A 364 42.57 32.23 32.98
N MET A 365 41.56 32.78 32.30
CA MET A 365 41.09 34.15 32.53
C MET A 365 40.26 34.30 33.82
N THR A 366 40.40 35.44 34.48
CA THR A 366 39.53 35.79 35.62
C THR A 366 38.15 36.23 35.12
N LEU A 367 37.14 35.43 35.48
CA LEU A 367 35.73 35.71 35.17
C LEU A 367 35.20 36.86 36.04
N PRO A 368 34.27 37.69 35.52
CA PRO A 368 33.66 38.78 36.27
C PRO A 368 32.93 38.30 37.54
N ALA A 369 33.20 38.95 38.69
CA ALA A 369 32.83 38.43 40.01
C ALA A 369 31.36 38.71 40.41
N GLN A 370 30.72 39.76 39.88
CA GLN A 370 29.34 40.10 40.22
C GLN A 370 28.34 39.13 39.60
N GLY A 371 27.21 38.89 40.27
CA GLY A 371 26.20 37.94 39.80
C GLY A 371 25.32 38.44 38.65
N LEU A 372 25.16 39.75 38.47
CA LEU A 372 24.26 40.33 37.48
C LEU A 372 24.79 41.67 36.95
N TYR A 373 24.79 41.84 35.64
CA TYR A 373 25.17 43.07 34.93
C TYR A 373 23.99 43.61 34.13
N ARG A 374 23.74 44.92 34.22
CA ARG A 374 22.62 45.62 33.56
C ARG A 374 23.13 46.56 32.47
N LEU A 375 23.30 46.02 31.27
CA LEU A 375 24.02 46.70 30.19
C LEU A 375 23.27 47.87 29.57
N GLN A 376 21.95 47.95 29.76
CA GLN A 376 21.14 49.08 29.31
C GLN A 376 21.51 50.40 30.02
N GLU A 377 22.10 50.34 31.21
CA GLU A 377 22.52 51.52 31.98
C GLU A 377 23.87 52.08 31.52
N GLY A 378 24.60 51.40 30.62
CA GLY A 378 25.90 51.82 30.08
C GLY A 378 27.10 51.48 30.98
N SER A 379 28.31 51.65 30.44
CA SER A 379 29.59 51.37 31.15
C SER A 379 30.35 52.63 31.58
N GLU A 380 29.86 53.81 31.19
CA GLU A 380 30.46 55.11 31.48
C GLU A 380 29.56 55.95 32.38
N LEU A 381 30.16 56.91 33.09
CA LEU A 381 29.45 57.78 34.01
C LEU A 381 28.49 58.71 33.27
N ASN A 382 27.18 58.43 33.30
CA ASN A 382 26.18 59.31 32.71
C ASN A 382 25.74 60.41 33.68
N VAL A 383 26.36 61.58 33.53
CA VAL A 383 26.11 62.76 34.36
C VAL A 383 24.66 63.26 34.29
N ALA A 384 24.02 63.16 33.12
CA ALA A 384 22.65 63.61 32.93
C ALA A 384 21.66 62.68 33.66
N GLU A 385 21.89 61.38 33.59
CA GLU A 385 21.10 60.38 34.30
C GLU A 385 21.32 60.44 35.82
N LEU A 386 22.55 60.68 36.27
CA LEU A 386 22.81 60.89 37.69
C LEU A 386 22.06 62.12 38.22
N LYS A 387 22.03 63.22 37.45
CA LYS A 387 21.22 64.40 37.76
C LYS A 387 19.77 64.00 37.96
N THR A 388 19.14 63.34 36.99
CA THR A 388 17.71 62.99 37.07
C THR A 388 17.40 62.05 38.25
N ARG A 389 18.22 61.02 38.50
CA ARG A 389 18.02 60.09 39.62
C ARG A 389 18.08 60.82 40.99
N ILE A 390 18.97 61.79 41.15
CA ILE A 390 19.11 62.59 42.39
C ILE A 390 17.95 63.58 42.60
N HIS A 391 17.18 63.93 41.56
CA HIS A 391 16.00 64.80 41.73
C HIS A 391 14.96 64.21 42.70
N SER A 392 14.94 62.87 42.87
CA SER A 392 14.09 62.18 43.85
C SER A 392 14.46 62.44 45.32
N ALA A 393 15.63 63.03 45.58
CA ALA A 393 16.15 63.35 46.91
C ALA A 393 15.96 64.83 47.30
N ARG A 394 15.17 65.60 46.55
CA ARG A 394 14.86 67.01 46.85
C ARG A 394 14.16 67.15 48.19
N ARG A 395 14.55 68.15 48.97
CA ARG A 395 13.82 68.58 50.17
C ARG A 395 12.61 69.44 49.79
N THR A 396 11.53 69.28 50.55
CA THR A 396 10.30 70.08 50.41
C THR A 396 10.46 71.45 51.04
N VAL A 397 11.11 71.52 52.21
CA VAL A 397 11.45 72.76 52.92
C VAL A 397 12.85 73.21 52.51
N THR A 398 12.98 74.48 52.15
CA THR A 398 14.23 75.12 51.71
C THR A 398 14.42 76.47 52.42
N PRO A 399 15.66 76.99 52.56
CA PRO A 399 15.91 78.26 53.23
C PRO A 399 15.12 79.45 52.66
N GLU A 400 14.76 79.41 51.37
CA GLU A 400 13.98 80.45 50.71
C GLU A 400 12.49 80.47 51.10
N ASP A 401 11.97 79.43 51.77
CA ASP A 401 10.60 79.41 52.31
C ASP A 401 10.41 80.40 53.48
N GLY A 402 11.51 80.87 54.09
CA GLY A 402 11.50 81.88 55.16
C GLY A 402 11.63 83.34 54.68
N LEU A 403 11.62 83.59 53.37
CA LEU A 403 11.75 84.95 52.82
C LEU A 403 10.43 85.72 52.90
N SER A 404 10.48 87.02 53.20
CA SER A 404 9.32 87.92 53.18
C SER A 404 9.21 88.73 51.88
N PRO A 405 8.01 89.24 51.53
CA PRO A 405 7.80 90.12 50.37
C PRO A 405 8.58 91.43 50.51
N GLY A 406 9.16 91.94 49.43
CA GLY A 406 9.79 93.26 49.40
C GLY A 406 8.76 94.40 49.44
N PRO A 407 9.16 95.64 49.79
CA PRO A 407 8.26 96.79 49.75
C PRO A 407 7.75 97.02 48.31
N ALA A 408 6.44 97.04 48.12
CA ALA A 408 5.71 97.14 46.84
C ALA A 408 5.81 95.95 45.87
N GLU A 409 6.19 94.76 46.33
CA GLU A 409 6.21 93.53 45.51
C GLU A 409 4.82 92.88 45.43
N SER A 410 4.36 92.53 44.22
CA SER A 410 3.12 91.74 44.06
C SER A 410 3.32 90.29 44.54
N TYR A 411 2.26 89.66 45.01
CA TYR A 411 2.29 88.27 45.47
C TYR A 411 2.80 87.30 44.37
N SER A 412 2.43 87.55 43.11
CA SER A 412 2.89 86.76 41.96
C SER A 412 4.39 86.93 41.69
N THR A 413 4.90 88.16 41.76
CA THR A 413 6.32 88.45 41.56
C THR A 413 7.20 87.91 42.69
N PHE A 414 6.71 87.94 43.93
CA PHE A 414 7.37 87.35 45.10
C PHE A 414 7.57 85.84 44.94
N HIS A 415 6.49 85.10 44.63
CA HIS A 415 6.57 83.65 44.41
C HIS A 415 7.44 83.29 43.21
N ALA A 416 7.37 84.07 42.12
CA ALA A 416 8.23 83.87 40.96
C ALA A 416 9.72 84.09 41.29
N ARG A 417 10.05 85.09 42.12
CA ARG A 417 11.41 85.36 42.60
C ARG A 417 11.93 84.24 43.49
N VAL A 418 11.14 83.80 44.49
CA VAL A 418 11.49 82.70 45.40
C VAL A 418 11.68 81.39 44.62
N ALA A 419 10.77 81.07 43.69
CA ALA A 419 10.89 79.90 42.83
C ALA A 419 12.13 79.94 41.93
N LYS A 420 12.47 81.11 41.37
CA LYS A 420 13.67 81.30 40.52
C LYS A 420 14.97 81.18 41.34
N LEU A 421 15.00 81.73 42.54
CA LEU A 421 16.16 81.64 43.44
C LEU A 421 16.39 80.19 43.88
N ARG A 422 15.32 79.52 44.34
CA ARG A 422 15.33 78.09 44.71
C ARG A 422 15.81 77.21 43.56
N LYS A 423 15.32 77.43 42.34
CA LYS A 423 15.74 76.68 41.14
C LYS A 423 17.23 76.89 40.83
N THR A 424 17.71 78.13 40.96
CA THR A 424 19.12 78.48 40.69
C THR A 424 20.06 77.87 41.74
N LYS A 425 19.75 78.03 43.03
CA LYS A 425 20.56 77.48 44.13
C LYS A 425 20.56 75.95 44.13
N ARG A 426 19.42 75.31 43.87
CA ARG A 426 19.34 73.84 43.66
C ARG A 426 20.22 73.35 42.52
N LYS A 427 20.25 74.07 41.40
CA LYS A 427 21.08 73.69 40.23
C LYS A 427 22.57 73.81 40.55
N LYS A 428 22.99 74.84 41.29
CA LYS A 428 24.38 75.02 41.74
C LYS A 428 24.79 73.94 42.74
N ALA A 429 24.01 73.72 43.80
CA ALA A 429 24.25 72.67 44.79
C ALA A 429 24.36 71.27 44.16
N LEU A 430 23.44 70.92 43.24
CA LEU A 430 23.49 69.65 42.52
C LEU A 430 24.72 69.56 41.59
N GLY A 431 25.13 70.68 40.99
CA GLY A 431 26.32 70.76 40.15
C GLY A 431 27.60 70.46 40.93
N HIS A 432 27.80 71.10 42.07
CA HIS A 432 28.98 70.90 42.93
C HIS A 432 29.05 69.47 43.48
N PHE A 433 27.90 68.94 43.94
CA PHE A 433 27.81 67.55 44.43
C PHE A 433 28.19 66.53 43.35
N ILE A 434 27.74 66.73 42.11
CA ILE A 434 28.06 65.83 41.00
C ILE A 434 29.52 65.99 40.56
N ALA A 435 30.07 67.21 40.54
CA ALA A 435 31.49 67.42 40.25
C ALA A 435 32.39 66.67 41.26
N GLY A 436 32.03 66.70 42.55
CA GLY A 436 32.71 65.93 43.59
C GLY A 436 32.54 64.41 43.50
N LEU A 437 31.50 63.91 42.81
CA LEU A 437 31.36 62.48 42.49
C LEU A 437 32.13 62.10 41.21
N GLN A 438 32.25 63.01 40.24
CA GLN A 438 33.02 62.80 39.02
C GLN A 438 34.51 62.64 39.31
N THR A 439 35.07 63.39 40.26
CA THR A 439 36.49 63.27 40.66
C THR A 439 36.81 61.93 41.31
N GLN A 440 35.82 61.28 41.92
CA GLN A 440 35.98 59.97 42.55
C GLN A 440 35.79 58.80 41.56
N TRP A 441 35.40 59.06 40.31
CA TRP A 441 35.26 58.02 39.29
C TRP A 441 36.65 57.61 38.76
N PRO A 442 36.98 56.32 38.63
CA PRO A 442 36.11 55.14 38.80
C PRO A 442 36.21 54.48 40.17
N THR A 443 35.14 54.57 40.95
CA THR A 443 35.00 53.89 42.25
C THR A 443 33.61 53.29 42.37
N ARG A 444 33.53 52.04 42.86
CA ARG A 444 32.26 51.32 43.06
C ARG A 444 31.36 51.97 44.12
N CYS A 445 31.96 52.44 45.21
CA CYS A 445 31.27 53.08 46.34
C CYS A 445 31.87 54.47 46.59
N PRO A 446 31.36 55.54 45.96
CA PRO A 446 31.82 56.90 46.25
C PRO A 446 31.58 57.29 47.72
N SER A 447 32.46 58.11 48.27
CA SER A 447 32.31 58.78 49.57
C SER A 447 31.57 60.11 49.39
N HIS A 448 31.06 60.67 50.50
CA HIS A 448 30.39 61.96 50.44
C HIS A 448 31.36 63.05 49.99
N PRO A 449 31.09 63.78 48.89
CA PRO A 449 31.98 64.86 48.47
C PRO A 449 31.96 65.94 49.53
N ILE A 450 33.14 66.26 50.07
CA ILE A 450 33.33 67.36 51.02
C ILE A 450 33.44 68.63 50.16
N SER A 451 32.48 69.52 50.28
CA SER A 451 32.47 70.79 49.55
C SER A 451 32.03 71.89 50.51
N ASP A 452 32.92 72.85 50.73
CA ASP A 452 32.67 74.07 51.51
C ASP A 452 32.03 75.18 50.64
N GLU A 453 31.55 74.83 49.44
CA GLU A 453 30.99 75.78 48.48
C GLU A 453 29.52 76.09 48.77
N GLU A 454 29.19 77.38 48.84
CA GLU A 454 27.80 77.83 48.95
C GLU A 454 27.05 77.70 47.61
N PRO A 455 25.80 77.20 47.59
CA PRO A 455 24.99 76.83 48.75
C PRO A 455 25.15 75.34 49.18
N PRO A 456 25.09 75.04 50.50
CA PRO A 456 25.26 73.67 51.02
C PRO A 456 24.29 72.67 50.40
N PHE A 457 24.80 71.49 49.99
CA PHE A 457 23.95 70.45 49.38
C PHE A 457 22.83 69.99 50.32
N ALA A 458 23.10 69.92 51.63
CA ALA A 458 22.16 69.50 52.66
C ALA A 458 20.92 70.40 52.76
N ASP A 459 21.00 71.68 52.37
CA ASP A 459 19.89 72.62 52.45
C ASP A 459 18.80 72.35 51.40
N TYR A 460 19.19 71.70 50.29
CA TYR A 460 18.32 71.52 49.12
C TYR A 460 17.97 70.06 48.84
N PHE A 461 18.83 69.14 49.26
CA PHE A 461 18.69 67.70 49.03
C PHE A 461 18.99 66.92 50.31
N VAL A 462 18.40 65.74 50.45
CA VAL A 462 18.69 64.82 51.55
C VAL A 462 19.98 64.07 51.24
N PRO A 463 21.12 64.31 51.93
CA PRO A 463 22.42 63.77 51.55
C PRO A 463 22.46 62.24 51.56
N GLN A 464 21.83 61.61 52.55
CA GLN A 464 21.75 60.15 52.68
C GLN A 464 21.07 59.50 51.47
N LYS A 465 19.90 60.01 51.07
CA LYS A 465 19.12 59.50 49.94
C LYS A 465 19.83 59.76 48.61
N ALA A 466 20.42 60.94 48.44
CA ALA A 466 21.21 61.26 47.24
C ALA A 466 22.44 60.35 47.10
N MET A 467 23.14 60.07 48.21
CA MET A 467 24.30 59.19 48.23
C MET A 467 23.91 57.73 47.97
N GLN A 468 22.79 57.25 48.52
CA GLN A 468 22.29 55.90 48.26
C GLN A 468 21.99 55.68 46.77
N VAL A 469 21.31 56.65 46.14
CA VAL A 469 21.00 56.62 44.69
C VAL A 469 22.27 56.71 43.84
N SER A 470 23.22 57.57 44.23
CA SER A 470 24.49 57.74 43.52
C SER A 470 25.37 56.49 43.61
N LYS A 471 25.47 55.88 44.80
CA LYS A 471 26.17 54.60 45.02
C LYS A 471 25.57 53.47 44.18
N ALA A 472 24.24 53.37 44.12
CA ALA A 472 23.57 52.34 43.31
C ALA A 472 23.84 52.50 41.80
N ALA A 473 23.80 53.73 41.28
CA ALA A 473 24.08 54.01 39.88
C ALA A 473 25.57 53.80 39.55
N MET A 474 26.49 54.33 40.36
CA MET A 474 27.93 54.20 40.14
C MET A 474 28.42 52.76 40.32
N SER A 475 27.83 51.96 41.23
CA SER A 475 28.11 50.53 41.30
C SER A 475 27.72 49.84 40.00
N THR A 476 26.53 50.12 39.47
CA THR A 476 26.05 49.47 38.23
C THR A 476 26.95 49.80 37.03
N TRP A 477 27.36 51.06 36.88
CA TRP A 477 28.29 51.47 35.83
C TRP A 477 29.69 50.87 36.01
N PHE A 478 30.16 50.77 37.26
CA PHE A 478 31.45 50.16 37.57
C PHE A 478 31.44 48.65 37.25
N ASP A 479 30.36 47.95 37.61
CA ASP A 479 30.17 46.53 37.32
C ASP A 479 30.14 46.31 35.79
N ASN A 480 29.42 47.14 35.03
CA ASN A 480 29.40 47.07 33.56
C ASN A 480 30.77 47.39 32.93
N ARG A 481 31.58 48.27 33.55
CA ARG A 481 32.95 48.57 33.13
C ARG A 481 33.88 47.36 33.35
N GLU A 482 33.74 46.64 34.46
CA GLU A 482 34.47 45.40 34.72
C GLU A 482 34.18 44.34 33.65
N LEU A 483 32.89 44.19 33.28
CA LEU A 483 32.50 43.30 32.18
C LEU A 483 33.12 43.73 30.84
N ARG A 484 33.16 45.04 30.55
CA ARG A 484 33.81 45.56 29.33
C ARG A 484 35.30 45.22 29.29
N GLN A 485 36.00 45.43 30.40
CA GLN A 485 37.43 45.08 30.53
C GLN A 485 37.67 43.56 30.36
N TYR A 486 36.75 42.73 30.84
CA TYR A 486 36.79 41.29 30.58
C TYR A 486 36.66 40.97 29.08
N LEU A 487 35.77 41.64 28.35
CA LEU A 487 35.64 41.47 26.90
C LEU A 487 36.87 41.99 26.14
N ASP A 488 37.49 43.09 26.60
CA ASP A 488 38.76 43.58 26.05
C ASP A 488 39.87 42.52 26.20
N ARG A 489 39.92 41.81 27.33
CA ARG A 489 40.87 40.70 27.55
C ARG A 489 40.59 39.50 26.65
N ILE A 490 39.32 39.11 26.46
CA ILE A 490 38.96 38.05 25.50
C ILE A 490 39.41 38.43 24.09
N ALA A 491 39.10 39.66 23.68
CA ALA A 491 39.44 40.14 22.35
C ALA A 491 40.96 40.22 22.14
N ALA A 492 41.72 40.63 23.16
CA ALA A 492 43.19 40.66 23.09
C ALA A 492 43.78 39.26 22.90
N VAL A 493 43.29 38.25 23.61
CA VAL A 493 43.78 36.87 23.45
C VAL A 493 43.32 36.25 22.14
N TYR A 494 42.12 36.54 21.67
CA TYR A 494 41.61 36.06 20.38
C TYR A 494 42.40 36.63 19.20
N THR A 495 42.64 37.95 19.19
CA THR A 495 43.37 38.65 18.12
C THR A 495 44.87 38.34 18.09
N ALA A 496 45.44 37.87 19.21
CA ALA A 496 46.82 37.41 19.27
C ALA A 496 47.04 36.00 18.66
N GLN A 497 45.98 35.26 18.32
CA GLN A 497 46.11 33.92 17.74
C GLN A 497 46.52 33.96 16.26
N LYS A 498 47.24 32.93 15.81
CA LYS A 498 47.57 32.76 14.38
C LYS A 498 46.31 32.45 13.57
N ILE A 499 46.07 33.22 12.51
CA ILE A 499 44.92 33.05 11.62
C ILE A 499 45.19 31.88 10.65
N GLN A 500 44.24 30.94 10.56
CA GLN A 500 44.25 29.87 9.57
C GLN A 500 42.95 29.88 8.76
N PRO A 501 42.97 30.26 7.46
CA PRO A 501 41.76 30.36 6.67
C PRO A 501 41.15 28.99 6.34
N ILE A 502 39.81 28.94 6.31
CA ILE A 502 39.05 27.70 6.10
C ILE A 502 38.29 27.73 4.78
N THR A 503 38.71 26.87 3.84
CA THR A 503 38.04 26.65 2.55
C THR A 503 37.30 25.32 2.53
N MET A 504 36.02 25.37 2.11
CA MET A 504 35.19 24.17 1.96
C MET A 504 35.42 23.52 0.58
N PRO A 505 35.62 22.19 0.49
CA PRO A 505 35.77 21.51 -0.80
C PRO A 505 34.43 21.46 -1.59
N PRO A 506 34.47 21.51 -2.93
CA PRO A 506 33.27 21.41 -3.77
C PRO A 506 32.64 20.02 -3.65
N CYS A 507 31.31 19.97 -3.63
CA CYS A 507 30.58 18.71 -3.49
C CYS A 507 30.36 18.03 -4.85
N LEU A 508 30.97 16.86 -5.03
CA LEU A 508 30.94 16.07 -6.27
C LEU A 508 29.71 15.14 -6.36
N CYS A 509 28.55 15.53 -5.81
CA CYS A 509 27.33 14.75 -5.99
C CYS A 509 26.82 14.89 -7.44
N ARG A 510 27.31 14.04 -8.35
CA ARG A 510 26.72 13.87 -9.69
C ARG A 510 25.28 13.42 -9.52
N CYS A 511 24.34 14.25 -9.98
CA CYS A 511 22.98 13.80 -10.18
C CYS A 511 23.01 12.72 -11.27
N TRP A 512 22.44 11.56 -10.99
CA TRP A 512 22.34 10.50 -11.98
C TRP A 512 21.44 11.00 -13.11
N GLU A 513 21.97 11.02 -14.33
CA GLU A 513 21.18 11.35 -15.53
C GLU A 513 20.04 10.33 -15.68
N ARG A 514 18.86 10.81 -16.07
CA ARG A 514 17.70 9.95 -16.29
C ARG A 514 18.05 8.94 -17.40
N PRO A 515 17.90 7.62 -17.18
CA PRO A 515 18.04 6.67 -18.28
C PRO A 515 16.99 6.99 -19.35
N PRO A 516 17.37 7.00 -20.64
CA PRO A 516 16.51 7.46 -21.74
C PRO A 516 15.35 6.52 -22.07
N ASP A 517 15.45 5.23 -21.72
CA ASP A 517 14.47 4.21 -22.07
C ASP A 517 14.00 3.48 -20.80
N ARG A 518 12.80 3.82 -20.32
CA ARG A 518 12.15 3.07 -19.23
C ARG A 518 11.14 2.12 -19.84
N ARG A 519 11.55 0.86 -20.03
CA ARG A 519 10.66 -0.27 -20.33
C ARG A 519 9.59 -0.42 -19.22
N ARG A 520 8.50 -1.15 -19.52
CA ARG A 520 7.43 -1.47 -18.56
C ARG A 520 8.02 -1.95 -17.22
N ALA A 521 7.57 -1.41 -16.10
CA ALA A 521 8.10 -1.71 -14.77
C ALA A 521 7.53 -3.00 -14.14
N PHE A 522 6.77 -3.78 -14.90
CA PHE A 522 6.20 -5.05 -14.46
C PHE A 522 6.34 -6.10 -15.57
N ILE A 523 6.27 -7.37 -15.18
CA ILE A 523 6.37 -8.52 -16.07
C ILE A 523 4.96 -9.08 -16.27
N SER A 524 4.50 -9.12 -17.52
CA SER A 524 3.22 -9.71 -17.89
C SER A 524 3.36 -11.20 -18.24
N VAL A 525 2.23 -11.92 -18.33
CA VAL A 525 2.24 -13.32 -18.79
C VAL A 525 2.72 -13.43 -20.24
N ASP A 526 2.46 -12.42 -21.07
CA ASP A 526 2.90 -12.38 -22.46
C ASP A 526 4.43 -12.35 -22.56
N ASP A 527 5.09 -11.63 -21.65
CA ASP A 527 6.56 -11.57 -21.58
C ASP A 527 7.17 -12.93 -21.20
N ILE A 528 6.45 -13.76 -20.44
CA ILE A 528 6.90 -15.11 -20.01
C ILE A 528 6.78 -16.13 -21.15
N VAL A 529 5.71 -16.01 -21.92
CA VAL A 529 5.35 -16.91 -23.02
C VAL A 529 6.06 -16.52 -24.32
N ASP A 530 6.73 -15.37 -24.36
CA ASP A 530 7.50 -14.91 -25.51
C ASP A 530 8.54 -15.95 -25.97
N GLY A 531 8.56 -16.20 -27.28
CA GLY A 531 9.49 -17.11 -27.93
C GLY A 531 10.95 -16.65 -27.84
N SER A 532 11.19 -15.36 -27.60
CA SER A 532 12.53 -14.79 -27.37
C SER A 532 13.26 -15.44 -26.17
N LEU A 533 12.50 -15.96 -25.19
CA LEU A 533 13.03 -16.66 -24.02
C LEU A 533 13.42 -18.13 -24.30
N GLY A 534 13.23 -18.62 -25.53
CA GLY A 534 13.51 -19.99 -25.96
C GLY A 534 12.25 -20.84 -26.13
N PRO A 535 12.36 -22.07 -26.66
CA PRO A 535 11.20 -22.92 -26.93
C PRO A 535 10.45 -23.33 -25.64
N PRO A 536 9.15 -23.68 -25.73
CA PRO A 536 8.42 -24.33 -24.64
C PRO A 536 9.01 -25.72 -24.36
N PRO A 537 8.72 -26.32 -23.18
CA PRO A 537 9.20 -27.67 -22.88
C PRO A 537 8.62 -28.68 -23.87
N ALA A 538 9.42 -29.66 -24.28
CA ALA A 538 8.91 -30.81 -25.02
C ALA A 538 8.03 -31.63 -24.08
N VAL A 539 6.73 -31.72 -24.40
CA VAL A 539 5.73 -32.42 -23.60
C VAL A 539 5.12 -33.56 -24.42
N GLU A 540 4.96 -34.72 -23.79
CA GLU A 540 4.19 -35.83 -24.36
C GLU A 540 2.70 -35.45 -24.40
N MET A 541 2.14 -35.32 -25.60
CA MET A 541 0.75 -34.90 -25.82
C MET A 541 -0.26 -35.99 -25.42
N GLU A 542 0.11 -37.27 -25.54
CA GLU A 542 -0.80 -38.39 -25.34
C GLU A 542 -0.83 -38.85 -23.88
N PRO A 543 -2.01 -38.93 -23.24
CA PRO A 543 -2.13 -39.40 -21.87
C PRO A 543 -1.88 -40.92 -21.79
N PRO A 544 -1.50 -41.44 -20.60
CA PRO A 544 -1.31 -42.87 -20.39
C PRO A 544 -2.56 -43.66 -20.76
N ILE A 545 -2.42 -44.68 -21.63
CA ILE A 545 -3.55 -45.50 -22.08
C ILE A 545 -3.74 -46.69 -21.13
N LEU A 546 -5.00 -47.07 -20.91
CA LEU A 546 -5.34 -48.33 -20.24
C LEU A 546 -4.98 -49.52 -21.15
N PRO A 547 -4.42 -50.61 -20.61
CA PRO A 547 -4.16 -51.79 -21.43
C PRO A 547 -5.46 -52.31 -22.08
N PRO A 548 -5.42 -52.81 -23.33
CA PRO A 548 -6.59 -53.39 -23.97
C PRO A 548 -7.16 -54.52 -23.10
N TRP A 549 -8.45 -54.48 -22.76
CA TRP A 549 -9.06 -55.60 -22.04
C TRP A 549 -9.29 -56.77 -22.99
N SER A 550 -8.36 -57.71 -22.97
CA SER A 550 -8.52 -59.01 -23.61
C SER A 550 -9.46 -59.89 -22.78
N GLY A 551 -10.76 -59.60 -22.83
CA GLY A 551 -11.78 -60.50 -22.32
C GLY A 551 -11.89 -61.73 -23.23
N SER A 552 -11.83 -62.93 -22.66
CA SER A 552 -11.98 -64.19 -23.39
C SER A 552 -13.32 -64.22 -24.15
N SER A 553 -13.20 -64.36 -25.46
CA SER A 553 -14.32 -64.49 -26.39
C SER A 553 -14.93 -65.89 -26.28
N THR A 554 -15.88 -66.10 -25.37
CA THR A 554 -16.81 -67.24 -25.45
C THR A 554 -18.10 -66.93 -24.67
N THR A 555 -19.13 -66.46 -25.39
CA THR A 555 -20.34 -67.24 -25.74
C THR A 555 -21.30 -66.34 -26.55
N PRO A 556 -21.71 -66.70 -27.78
CA PRO A 556 -22.99 -66.23 -28.31
C PRO A 556 -24.13 -66.97 -27.58
N ASP A 557 -25.37 -66.55 -27.80
CA ASP A 557 -26.62 -67.25 -27.42
C ASP A 557 -27.45 -66.69 -26.26
N GLN A 558 -27.83 -65.41 -26.38
CA GLN A 558 -29.12 -64.95 -25.83
C GLN A 558 -30.09 -64.39 -26.89
N ASN A 559 -29.66 -64.25 -28.16
CA ASN A 559 -30.42 -63.54 -29.20
C ASN A 559 -31.11 -64.43 -30.25
N LEU A 560 -30.88 -65.75 -30.25
CA LEU A 560 -31.50 -66.69 -31.21
C LEU A 560 -33.05 -66.69 -31.13
N ASN A 561 -33.61 -66.38 -29.95
CA ASN A 561 -35.06 -66.34 -29.74
C ASN A 561 -35.73 -65.09 -30.32
N LEU A 562 -35.00 -63.98 -30.47
CA LEU A 562 -35.55 -62.72 -30.96
C LEU A 562 -35.52 -62.67 -32.49
N SER A 563 -34.46 -63.23 -33.10
CA SER A 563 -34.40 -63.44 -34.55
C SER A 563 -35.48 -64.43 -35.02
N SER A 564 -35.66 -65.55 -34.31
CA SER A 564 -36.69 -66.54 -34.66
C SER A 564 -38.12 -66.01 -34.52
N LEU A 565 -38.37 -65.12 -33.54
CA LEU A 565 -39.64 -64.42 -33.39
C LEU A 565 -39.92 -63.47 -34.56
N VAL A 566 -38.92 -62.68 -34.97
CA VAL A 566 -39.06 -61.73 -36.09
C VAL A 566 -39.31 -62.48 -37.40
N ASP A 567 -38.61 -63.60 -37.62
CA ASP A 567 -38.81 -64.45 -38.80
C ASP A 567 -40.19 -65.14 -38.78
N SER A 568 -40.68 -65.53 -37.61
CA SER A 568 -42.04 -66.09 -37.45
C SER A 568 -43.13 -65.05 -37.76
N ILE A 569 -42.97 -63.81 -37.31
CA ILE A 569 -43.92 -62.71 -37.58
C ILE A 569 -43.89 -62.32 -39.06
N GLU A 570 -42.73 -62.41 -39.72
CA GLU A 570 -42.61 -62.17 -41.16
C GLU A 570 -43.43 -63.15 -42.00
N SER A 571 -43.42 -64.44 -41.62
CA SER A 571 -44.19 -65.47 -42.32
C SER A 571 -45.71 -65.25 -42.26
N GLN A 572 -46.19 -64.42 -41.31
CA GLN A 572 -47.61 -64.14 -41.08
C GLN A 572 -48.06 -62.78 -41.64
N ALA A 573 -47.15 -61.98 -42.21
CA ALA A 573 -47.46 -60.63 -42.67
C ALA A 573 -48.09 -60.61 -44.07
N GLN A 574 -49.36 -60.24 -44.14
CA GLN A 574 -50.13 -60.18 -45.39
C GLN A 574 -50.27 -58.75 -45.94
N SER A 575 -50.20 -57.73 -45.07
CA SER A 575 -50.37 -56.32 -45.48
C SER A 575 -49.04 -55.59 -45.69
N GLN A 576 -49.06 -54.56 -46.55
CA GLN A 576 -47.88 -53.74 -46.85
C GLN A 576 -47.36 -52.97 -45.62
N PHE A 577 -48.26 -52.58 -44.71
CA PHE A 577 -47.90 -51.95 -43.43
C PHE A 577 -47.21 -52.92 -42.46
N GLN A 578 -47.64 -54.19 -42.42
CA GLN A 578 -47.00 -55.21 -41.59
C GLN A 578 -45.56 -55.49 -42.06
N LYS A 579 -45.34 -55.57 -43.37
CA LYS A 579 -44.00 -55.74 -43.95
C LYS A 579 -43.07 -54.58 -43.60
N GLN A 580 -43.52 -53.33 -43.74
CA GLN A 580 -42.74 -52.16 -43.30
C GLN A 580 -42.46 -52.15 -41.79
N TYR A 581 -43.41 -52.62 -40.98
CA TYR A 581 -43.20 -52.74 -39.54
C TYR A 581 -42.12 -53.78 -39.21
N ILE A 582 -42.13 -54.94 -39.88
CA ILE A 582 -41.11 -55.98 -39.69
C ILE A 582 -39.74 -55.53 -40.18
N GLU A 583 -39.64 -54.82 -41.29
CA GLU A 583 -38.38 -54.21 -41.75
C GLU A 583 -37.80 -53.25 -40.70
N ARG A 584 -38.65 -52.40 -40.12
CA ARG A 584 -38.24 -51.50 -39.02
C ARG A 584 -37.89 -52.25 -37.74
N LEU A 585 -38.57 -53.36 -37.48
CA LEU A 585 -38.31 -54.23 -36.32
C LEU A 585 -36.96 -54.95 -36.49
N ARG A 586 -36.64 -55.44 -37.69
CA ARG A 586 -35.31 -55.98 -38.02
C ARG A 586 -34.24 -54.92 -37.89
N ALA A 587 -34.46 -53.72 -38.41
CA ALA A 587 -33.53 -52.61 -38.27
C ALA A 587 -33.30 -52.24 -36.79
N SER A 588 -34.36 -52.25 -35.98
CA SER A 588 -34.26 -52.06 -34.53
C SER A 588 -33.52 -53.20 -33.83
N MET A 589 -33.72 -54.45 -34.26
CA MET A 589 -33.02 -55.63 -33.74
C MET A 589 -31.52 -55.58 -34.07
N THR A 590 -31.17 -55.22 -35.31
CA THR A 590 -29.75 -55.03 -35.69
C THR A 590 -29.13 -53.88 -34.91
N SER A 591 -29.88 -52.80 -34.68
CA SER A 591 -29.44 -51.71 -33.80
C SER A 591 -29.25 -52.16 -32.34
N LEU A 592 -30.13 -53.03 -31.82
CA LEU A 592 -30.05 -53.58 -30.47
C LEU A 592 -28.85 -54.54 -30.33
N GLN A 593 -28.59 -55.36 -31.34
CA GLN A 593 -27.42 -56.23 -31.42
C GLN A 593 -26.11 -55.43 -31.45
N GLY A 594 -26.10 -54.30 -32.18
CA GLY A 594 -24.97 -53.36 -32.16
C GLY A 594 -24.73 -52.73 -30.78
N ILE A 595 -25.78 -52.56 -29.96
CA ILE A 595 -25.67 -52.04 -28.59
C ILE A 595 -25.16 -53.13 -27.62
N GLN A 596 -25.63 -54.38 -27.77
CA GLN A 596 -25.23 -55.49 -26.89
C GLN A 596 -23.80 -56.01 -27.14
N HIS A 597 -23.29 -55.92 -28.37
CA HIS A 597 -21.89 -56.27 -28.67
C HIS A 597 -20.86 -55.29 -28.07
N MET A 598 -21.31 -54.12 -27.58
CA MET A 598 -20.45 -53.12 -26.91
C MET A 598 -20.32 -53.34 -25.40
N ASP A 599 -21.06 -54.29 -24.81
CA ASP A 599 -20.85 -54.77 -23.45
C ASP A 599 -19.63 -55.72 -23.43
N HIS A 600 -18.43 -55.16 -23.56
CA HIS A 600 -17.22 -55.90 -23.19
C HIS A 600 -17.37 -56.33 -21.74
N ARG A 601 -17.48 -57.64 -21.49
CA ARG A 601 -17.46 -58.19 -20.14
C ARG A 601 -16.18 -57.71 -19.48
N LEU A 602 -16.33 -56.86 -18.46
CA LEU A 602 -15.22 -56.35 -17.67
C LEU A 602 -14.42 -57.54 -17.12
N PRO A 603 -13.07 -57.44 -17.05
CA PRO A 603 -12.24 -58.42 -16.37
C PRO A 603 -12.71 -58.70 -14.93
N GLU A 604 -12.26 -59.82 -14.36
CA GLU A 604 -12.52 -60.13 -12.95
C GLU A 604 -12.11 -58.97 -12.03
N ASP A 605 -12.86 -58.77 -10.94
CA ASP A 605 -12.69 -57.61 -10.04
C ASP A 605 -11.25 -57.52 -9.49
N VAL A 606 -10.56 -58.64 -9.33
CA VAL A 606 -9.14 -58.72 -8.90
C VAL A 606 -8.20 -58.01 -9.86
N VAL A 607 -8.44 -58.12 -11.17
CA VAL A 607 -7.63 -57.44 -12.20
C VAL A 607 -7.96 -55.95 -12.24
N LEU A 608 -9.22 -55.58 -12.05
CA LEU A 608 -9.66 -54.19 -12.01
C LEU A 608 -9.09 -53.44 -10.79
N GLU A 609 -9.04 -54.09 -9.64
CA GLU A 609 -8.49 -53.54 -8.38
C GLU A 609 -6.98 -53.25 -8.45
N THR A 610 -6.25 -53.85 -9.40
CA THR A 610 -4.82 -53.56 -9.61
C THR A 610 -4.59 -52.57 -10.74
N VAL A 611 -5.28 -52.73 -11.88
CA VAL A 611 -5.05 -51.93 -13.08
C VAL A 611 -5.59 -50.51 -12.96
N ILE A 612 -6.74 -50.30 -12.31
CA ILE A 612 -7.36 -48.96 -12.20
C ILE A 612 -6.53 -48.04 -11.28
N PRO A 613 -6.11 -48.47 -10.07
CA PRO A 613 -5.24 -47.65 -9.22
C PRO A 613 -3.86 -47.39 -9.85
N ASP A 614 -3.27 -48.37 -10.54
CA ASP A 614 -2.02 -48.18 -11.30
C ASP A 614 -2.19 -47.09 -12.38
N HIS A 615 -3.25 -47.17 -13.17
CA HIS A 615 -3.56 -46.17 -14.18
C HIS A 615 -3.77 -44.78 -13.56
N PHE A 616 -4.45 -44.68 -12.41
CA PHE A 616 -4.57 -43.42 -11.69
C PHE A 616 -3.21 -42.86 -11.26
N HIS A 617 -2.30 -43.72 -10.77
CA HIS A 617 -0.94 -43.31 -10.42
C HIS A 617 -0.15 -42.81 -11.64
N ARG A 618 -0.22 -43.52 -12.78
CA ARG A 618 0.43 -43.09 -14.04
C ARG A 618 -0.12 -41.76 -14.56
N CYS A 619 -1.44 -41.56 -14.52
CA CYS A 619 -2.06 -40.29 -14.90
C CYS A 619 -1.64 -39.14 -13.98
N HIS A 620 -1.54 -39.40 -12.67
CA HIS A 620 -1.08 -38.42 -11.70
C HIS A 620 0.39 -38.04 -11.93
N GLU A 621 1.26 -39.02 -12.13
CA GLU A 621 2.68 -38.79 -12.43
C GLU A 621 2.87 -38.02 -13.74
N HIS A 622 2.12 -38.38 -14.78
CA HIS A 622 2.14 -37.69 -16.06
C HIS A 622 1.70 -36.21 -15.91
N HIS A 623 0.59 -35.94 -15.21
CA HIS A 623 0.17 -34.56 -14.93
C HIS A 623 1.23 -33.77 -14.17
N GLU A 624 1.83 -34.35 -13.12
CA GLU A 624 2.91 -33.74 -12.34
C GLU A 624 4.16 -33.45 -13.17
N LYS A 625 4.55 -34.36 -14.08
CA LYS A 625 5.68 -34.18 -14.99
C LYS A 625 5.45 -33.00 -15.94
N ILE A 626 4.25 -32.91 -16.54
CA ILE A 626 3.88 -31.80 -17.43
C ILE A 626 3.84 -30.47 -16.67
N SER A 627 3.12 -30.45 -15.54
CA SER A 627 3.00 -29.27 -14.69
C SER A 627 4.38 -28.73 -14.27
N ARG A 628 5.27 -29.62 -13.83
CA ARG A 628 6.65 -29.27 -13.44
C ARG A 628 7.49 -28.78 -14.63
N ALA A 629 7.35 -29.40 -15.81
CA ALA A 629 8.05 -28.97 -17.02
C ALA A 629 7.63 -27.55 -17.43
N ILE A 630 6.34 -27.26 -17.44
CA ILE A 630 5.80 -25.93 -17.76
C ILE A 630 6.24 -24.90 -16.71
N MET A 631 6.07 -25.22 -15.42
CA MET A 631 6.45 -24.33 -14.32
C MET A 631 7.95 -24.03 -14.32
N SER A 632 8.81 -25.03 -14.55
CA SER A 632 10.27 -24.81 -14.58
C SER A 632 10.70 -23.91 -15.74
N ARG A 633 10.06 -24.04 -16.91
CA ARG A 633 10.30 -23.15 -18.04
C ARG A 633 9.81 -21.73 -17.78
N MET A 634 8.63 -21.58 -17.18
CA MET A 634 8.02 -20.29 -16.88
C MET A 634 8.66 -19.58 -15.68
N MET A 635 9.27 -20.30 -14.73
CA MET A 635 10.06 -19.75 -13.62
C MET A 635 11.55 -19.57 -13.96
N LEU A 636 11.93 -19.89 -15.21
CA LEU A 636 13.31 -19.79 -15.70
C LEU A 636 14.33 -20.59 -14.85
N SER A 637 13.89 -21.68 -14.21
CA SER A 637 14.68 -22.43 -13.22
C SER A 637 15.65 -23.48 -13.81
N ASN A 638 15.53 -23.82 -15.10
CA ASN A 638 16.39 -24.83 -15.74
C ASN A 638 17.68 -24.24 -16.35
N THR A 639 18.78 -24.97 -16.16
CA THR A 639 20.00 -24.92 -16.98
C THR A 639 19.69 -25.30 -18.43
N MET A 640 20.35 -24.63 -19.37
CA MET A 640 20.10 -24.60 -20.82
C MET A 640 19.91 -25.99 -21.46
N THR A 641 18.90 -26.17 -22.31
CA THR A 641 18.81 -27.31 -23.25
C THR A 641 18.61 -26.91 -24.71
N GLY A 642 18.68 -25.61 -25.06
CA GLY A 642 18.51 -25.15 -26.45
C GLY A 642 19.40 -23.97 -26.81
N GLU A 643 19.75 -23.87 -28.10
CA GLU A 643 20.48 -22.74 -28.70
C GLU A 643 19.66 -21.46 -28.55
N VAL A 644 20.21 -20.49 -27.83
CA VAL A 644 19.58 -19.19 -27.57
C VAL A 644 20.20 -18.15 -28.50
N HIS A 645 19.38 -17.26 -29.05
CA HIS A 645 19.86 -16.16 -29.90
C HIS A 645 20.87 -15.27 -29.15
N PRO A 646 21.95 -14.80 -29.81
CA PRO A 646 22.93 -13.90 -29.18
C PRO A 646 22.24 -12.58 -28.77
N GLY A 647 22.03 -12.38 -27.46
CA GLY A 647 21.42 -11.17 -26.89
C GLY A 647 20.36 -11.42 -25.80
N SER A 648 19.66 -12.56 -25.83
CA SER A 648 18.58 -12.84 -24.86
C SER A 648 19.06 -13.42 -23.52
N HIS A 649 20.36 -13.71 -23.37
CA HIS A 649 20.94 -14.10 -22.07
C HIS A 649 20.81 -12.99 -21.03
N THR A 650 20.99 -11.72 -21.40
CA THR A 650 20.90 -10.59 -20.46
C THR A 650 19.46 -10.41 -19.98
N GLU A 651 18.50 -10.44 -20.89
CA GLU A 651 17.07 -10.31 -20.59
C GLU A 651 16.58 -11.48 -19.74
N ARG A 652 16.98 -12.71 -20.08
CA ARG A 652 16.66 -13.90 -19.29
C ARG A 652 17.26 -13.86 -17.89
N ASN A 653 18.49 -13.37 -17.71
CA ASN A 653 19.10 -13.24 -16.38
C ASN A 653 18.41 -12.18 -15.52
N ILE A 654 18.01 -11.05 -16.13
CA ILE A 654 17.22 -10.01 -15.47
C ILE A 654 15.87 -10.60 -15.02
N LEU A 655 15.16 -11.26 -15.93
CA LEU A 655 13.87 -11.90 -15.62
C LEU A 655 14.00 -13.03 -14.60
N GLY A 656 15.06 -13.85 -14.68
CA GLY A 656 15.35 -14.89 -13.68
C GLY A 656 15.61 -14.32 -12.29
N THR A 657 16.19 -13.11 -12.20
CA THR A 657 16.33 -12.39 -10.93
C THR A 657 14.96 -11.98 -10.38
N PHE A 658 14.06 -11.50 -11.23
CA PHE A 658 12.68 -11.15 -10.82
C PHE A 658 11.84 -12.36 -10.41
N ALA A 659 12.04 -13.52 -11.04
CA ALA A 659 11.38 -14.77 -10.66
C ALA A 659 11.66 -15.15 -9.20
N ASN A 660 12.87 -14.85 -8.71
CA ASN A 660 13.28 -15.10 -7.33
C ASN A 660 12.74 -14.08 -6.31
N ILE A 661 12.22 -12.93 -6.75
CA ILE A 661 11.81 -11.79 -5.88
C ILE A 661 10.28 -11.74 -5.65
N HIS A 662 9.53 -12.80 -6.00
CA HIS A 662 8.06 -12.87 -5.82
C HIS A 662 7.23 -11.77 -6.55
N VAL A 663 7.84 -11.01 -7.46
CA VAL A 663 7.16 -10.03 -8.35
C VAL A 663 6.67 -10.70 -9.65
N TRP A 664 6.96 -11.99 -9.82
CA TRP A 664 6.53 -12.80 -10.94
C TRP A 664 5.00 -13.01 -10.94
N PRO A 665 4.33 -13.03 -12.12
CA PRO A 665 2.96 -13.51 -12.24
C PRO A 665 2.75 -14.87 -11.54
N ARG A 666 1.53 -15.15 -11.05
CA ARG A 666 1.18 -16.37 -10.29
C ARG A 666 1.12 -17.62 -11.19
N VAL A 667 2.24 -17.96 -11.81
CA VAL A 667 2.39 -19.08 -12.74
C VAL A 667 2.06 -20.44 -12.12
N SER A 668 2.28 -20.60 -10.82
CA SER A 668 1.98 -21.84 -10.10
C SER A 668 0.48 -22.13 -9.96
N SER A 669 -0.40 -21.19 -10.33
CA SER A 669 -1.83 -21.41 -10.32
C SER A 669 -2.26 -22.14 -11.59
N SER A 670 -2.86 -23.33 -11.45
CA SER A 670 -3.50 -24.03 -12.58
C SER A 670 -4.57 -23.18 -13.24
N GLN A 671 -5.23 -22.28 -12.50
CA GLN A 671 -6.17 -21.31 -13.06
C GLN A 671 -5.51 -20.36 -14.07
N LEU A 672 -4.28 -19.91 -13.84
CA LEU A 672 -3.58 -19.01 -14.78
C LEU A 672 -3.31 -19.72 -16.11
N LEU A 673 -2.82 -20.97 -16.04
CA LEU A 673 -2.53 -21.80 -17.21
C LEU A 673 -3.80 -22.10 -18.00
N LEU A 674 -4.86 -22.51 -17.30
CA LEU A 674 -6.16 -22.78 -17.92
C LEU A 674 -6.78 -21.51 -18.52
N HIS A 675 -6.60 -20.34 -17.90
CA HIS A 675 -7.12 -19.09 -18.45
C HIS A 675 -6.48 -18.72 -19.80
N GLN A 676 -5.28 -19.22 -20.12
CA GLN A 676 -4.66 -19.04 -21.44
C GLN A 676 -5.42 -19.76 -22.56
N LEU A 677 -6.15 -20.83 -22.25
CA LEU A 677 -7.00 -21.56 -23.22
C LEU A 677 -8.29 -20.81 -23.60
N THR A 678 -8.58 -19.68 -22.94
CA THR A 678 -9.76 -18.86 -23.28
C THR A 678 -9.58 -18.20 -24.65
N ARG A 679 -10.68 -18.05 -25.41
CA ARG A 679 -10.63 -17.50 -26.77
C ARG A 679 -9.98 -16.11 -26.88
N LYS A 680 -10.06 -15.29 -25.83
CA LYS A 680 -9.41 -13.96 -25.79
C LYS A 680 -7.88 -14.06 -25.81
N ARG A 681 -7.33 -15.05 -25.12
CA ARG A 681 -5.88 -15.28 -24.98
C ARG A 681 -5.34 -16.21 -26.06
N TRP A 682 -6.13 -17.20 -26.48
CA TRP A 682 -5.78 -18.19 -27.49
C TRP A 682 -5.20 -17.60 -28.78
N ASN A 683 -5.78 -16.50 -29.28
CA ASN A 683 -5.33 -15.84 -30.51
C ASN A 683 -3.98 -15.11 -30.37
N HIS A 684 -3.56 -14.77 -29.15
CA HIS A 684 -2.31 -14.06 -28.87
C HIS A 684 -1.16 -15.03 -28.53
N LEU A 685 -1.45 -16.31 -28.33
CA LEU A 685 -0.45 -17.30 -27.93
C LEU A 685 0.34 -17.82 -29.15
N PRO A 686 1.66 -17.99 -29.03
CA PRO A 686 2.46 -18.71 -30.02
C PRO A 686 2.00 -20.17 -30.18
N GLU A 687 2.06 -20.69 -31.40
CA GLU A 687 1.63 -22.08 -31.71
C GLU A 687 2.28 -23.16 -30.83
N PRO A 688 3.61 -23.13 -30.57
CA PRO A 688 4.25 -24.12 -29.70
C PRO A 688 3.71 -24.13 -28.26
N TRP A 689 3.25 -22.98 -27.77
CA TRP A 689 2.65 -22.87 -26.43
C TRP A 689 1.20 -23.37 -26.40
N LYS A 690 0.48 -23.29 -27.52
CA LYS A 690 -0.88 -23.85 -27.64
C LYS A 690 -0.87 -25.36 -27.44
N GLU A 691 0.04 -26.06 -28.11
CA GLU A 691 0.23 -27.51 -27.95
C GLU A 691 0.53 -27.87 -26.50
N CYS A 692 1.48 -27.17 -25.89
CA CYS A 692 1.89 -27.40 -24.50
C CYS A 692 0.74 -27.19 -23.49
N LEU A 693 -0.06 -26.14 -23.66
CA LEU A 693 -1.20 -25.85 -22.78
C LEU A 693 -2.37 -26.81 -23.02
N VAL A 694 -2.56 -27.29 -24.25
CA VAL A 694 -3.55 -28.34 -24.54
C VAL A 694 -3.12 -29.67 -23.92
N ALA A 695 -1.85 -30.06 -24.01
CA ALA A 695 -1.33 -31.24 -23.30
C ALA A 695 -1.58 -31.14 -21.78
N TYR A 696 -1.35 -29.97 -21.20
CA TYR A 696 -1.64 -29.72 -19.80
C TYR A 696 -3.14 -29.90 -19.48
N GLY A 697 -4.04 -29.33 -20.30
CA GLY A 697 -5.48 -29.53 -20.13
C GLY A 697 -5.91 -31.00 -20.28
N CYS A 698 -5.40 -31.72 -21.28
CA CYS A 698 -5.65 -33.14 -21.49
C CYS A 698 -5.16 -34.00 -20.32
N SER A 699 -4.01 -33.66 -19.73
CA SER A 699 -3.49 -34.35 -18.53
C SER A 699 -4.42 -34.21 -17.32
N ILE A 700 -5.07 -33.06 -17.15
CA ILE A 700 -6.08 -32.83 -16.10
C ILE A 700 -7.33 -33.67 -16.36
N THR A 701 -7.84 -33.67 -17.60
CA THR A 701 -9.02 -34.48 -17.94
C THR A 701 -8.77 -35.98 -17.77
N ALA A 702 -7.57 -36.45 -18.11
CA ALA A 702 -7.14 -37.84 -17.90
C ALA A 702 -7.06 -38.18 -16.40
N LEU A 703 -6.50 -37.29 -15.58
CA LEU A 703 -6.46 -37.46 -14.13
C LEU A 703 -7.87 -37.48 -13.52
N GLN A 704 -8.74 -36.56 -13.92
CA GLN A 704 -10.14 -36.53 -13.47
C GLN A 704 -10.90 -37.80 -13.88
N ARG A 705 -10.67 -38.30 -15.10
CA ARG A 705 -11.23 -39.58 -15.56
C ARG A 705 -10.74 -40.74 -14.70
N ALA A 706 -9.43 -40.83 -14.45
CA ALA A 706 -8.87 -41.88 -13.62
C ALA A 706 -9.45 -41.86 -12.19
N LYS A 707 -9.66 -40.67 -11.60
CA LYS A 707 -10.38 -40.54 -10.32
C LYS A 707 -11.81 -41.06 -10.39
N ARG A 708 -12.55 -40.76 -11.47
CA ARG A 708 -13.92 -41.29 -11.66
C ARG A 708 -13.92 -42.81 -11.78
N LEU A 709 -12.94 -43.40 -12.47
CA LEU A 709 -12.79 -44.85 -12.57
C LEU A 709 -12.54 -45.50 -11.22
N VAL A 710 -11.64 -44.93 -10.40
CA VAL A 710 -11.39 -45.37 -9.03
C VAL A 710 -12.67 -45.26 -8.18
N ASN A 711 -13.40 -44.16 -8.29
CA ASN A 711 -14.65 -43.95 -7.54
C ASN A 711 -15.80 -44.87 -7.99
N ALA A 712 -15.77 -45.32 -9.24
CA ALA A 712 -16.75 -46.24 -9.81
C ALA A 712 -16.44 -47.72 -9.47
N MET A 713 -15.30 -48.01 -8.82
CA MET A 713 -14.99 -49.36 -8.34
C MET A 713 -16.11 -49.85 -7.41
N GLY A 714 -16.64 -51.04 -7.70
CA GLY A 714 -17.83 -51.60 -7.04
C GLY A 714 -19.16 -51.37 -7.75
N HIS A 715 -19.24 -50.48 -8.76
CA HIS A 715 -20.43 -50.27 -9.59
C HIS A 715 -20.13 -50.61 -11.06
N ARG A 716 -20.23 -51.89 -11.42
CA ARG A 716 -19.83 -52.39 -12.76
C ARG A 716 -20.46 -51.64 -13.94
N MET A 717 -21.73 -51.24 -13.83
CA MET A 717 -22.43 -50.52 -14.90
C MET A 717 -21.96 -49.07 -15.09
N ASP A 718 -21.54 -48.40 -14.02
CA ASP A 718 -20.97 -47.04 -14.11
C ASP A 718 -19.53 -47.10 -14.61
N LEU A 719 -18.78 -48.10 -14.14
CA LEU A 719 -17.41 -48.36 -14.59
C LEU A 719 -17.36 -48.66 -16.09
N ALA A 720 -18.19 -49.58 -16.59
CA ALA A 720 -18.26 -49.90 -18.02
C ALA A 720 -18.55 -48.67 -18.89
N ARG A 721 -19.48 -47.81 -18.45
CA ARG A 721 -19.84 -46.57 -19.17
C ARG A 721 -18.69 -45.56 -19.22
N GLU A 722 -17.95 -45.38 -18.14
CA GLU A 722 -16.80 -44.45 -18.10
C GLU A 722 -15.61 -44.98 -18.92
N LEU A 723 -15.48 -46.29 -18.96
CA LEU A 723 -14.47 -47.02 -19.73
C LEU A 723 -14.71 -46.96 -21.24
N GLN A 724 -15.97 -47.08 -21.67
CA GLN A 724 -16.41 -46.92 -23.05
C GLN A 724 -16.23 -45.50 -23.60
N ASN A 725 -16.07 -44.49 -22.72
CA ASN A 725 -15.86 -43.11 -23.12
C ASN A 725 -14.38 -42.69 -22.92
N PRO A 726 -13.49 -42.95 -23.89
CA PRO A 726 -12.10 -42.51 -23.83
C PRO A 726 -11.95 -40.98 -23.85
N GLY A 727 -12.92 -40.25 -24.43
CA GLY A 727 -12.82 -38.82 -24.68
C GLY A 727 -11.92 -38.49 -25.88
N HIS A 728 -12.07 -37.29 -26.44
CA HIS A 728 -11.20 -36.72 -27.50
C HIS A 728 -11.00 -37.61 -28.75
N THR A 729 -11.95 -38.46 -29.11
CA THR A 729 -11.86 -39.36 -30.27
C THR A 729 -12.31 -38.71 -31.59
N ASN A 730 -13.41 -37.96 -31.53
CA ASN A 730 -14.10 -37.42 -32.71
C ASN A 730 -13.95 -35.90 -32.87
N TRP A 731 -13.19 -35.25 -31.98
CA TRP A 731 -12.83 -33.84 -32.03
C TRP A 731 -11.43 -33.62 -31.45
N ASN A 732 -10.75 -32.58 -31.92
CA ASN A 732 -9.42 -32.21 -31.42
C ASN A 732 -9.53 -31.02 -30.45
N PRO A 733 -8.96 -31.13 -29.23
CA PRO A 733 -8.88 -30.01 -28.29
C PRO A 733 -8.18 -28.75 -28.81
N MET A 734 -7.29 -28.87 -29.80
CA MET A 734 -6.64 -27.72 -30.46
C MET A 734 -7.64 -26.84 -31.24
N ASP A 735 -8.65 -27.45 -31.85
CA ASP A 735 -9.66 -26.73 -32.65
C ASP A 735 -10.70 -26.05 -31.75
N PHE A 736 -11.00 -26.65 -30.60
CA PHE A 736 -12.02 -26.19 -29.66
C PHE A 736 -11.53 -26.16 -28.19
N PRO A 737 -10.57 -25.28 -27.84
CA PRO A 737 -9.99 -25.23 -26.50
C PRO A 737 -11.01 -24.83 -25.40
N GLU A 738 -12.04 -24.06 -25.75
CA GLU A 738 -13.12 -23.71 -24.82
C GLU A 738 -13.96 -24.95 -24.42
N SER A 739 -14.10 -25.94 -25.30
CA SER A 739 -14.77 -27.21 -24.96
C SER A 739 -13.96 -28.01 -23.95
N LEU A 740 -12.62 -28.03 -24.11
CA LEU A 740 -11.70 -28.67 -23.15
C LEU A 740 -11.76 -27.99 -21.78
N LEU A 741 -11.80 -26.65 -21.74
CA LEU A 741 -11.99 -25.92 -20.49
C LEU A 741 -13.30 -26.29 -19.78
N LEU A 742 -14.37 -26.47 -20.56
CA LEU A 742 -15.66 -26.86 -20.00
C LEU A 742 -15.62 -28.27 -19.41
N GLU A 743 -14.90 -29.20 -20.02
CA GLU A 743 -14.65 -30.55 -19.47
C GLU A 743 -13.92 -30.47 -18.13
N ILE A 744 -12.82 -29.72 -18.08
CA ILE A 744 -11.97 -29.56 -16.89
C ILE A 744 -12.76 -28.93 -15.73
N GLU A 745 -13.47 -27.83 -15.99
CA GLU A 745 -14.26 -27.13 -14.97
C GLU A 745 -15.44 -27.99 -14.47
N SER A 746 -16.06 -28.74 -15.38
CA SER A 746 -17.21 -29.59 -15.06
C SER A 746 -16.83 -30.93 -14.42
N GLY A 747 -15.58 -31.36 -14.57
CA GLY A 747 -15.14 -32.69 -14.19
C GLY A 747 -15.81 -33.82 -14.98
N VAL A 748 -16.13 -33.60 -16.27
CA VAL A 748 -16.79 -34.58 -17.15
C VAL A 748 -16.09 -34.64 -18.51
N LEU A 749 -16.17 -35.78 -19.20
CA LEU A 749 -15.73 -35.94 -20.59
C LEU A 749 -16.92 -35.87 -21.54
N ILE A 750 -16.75 -35.16 -22.66
CA ILE A 750 -17.73 -35.07 -23.74
C ILE A 750 -17.79 -36.43 -24.43
N ARG A 751 -19.00 -36.99 -24.51
CA ARG A 751 -19.25 -38.27 -25.19
C ARG A 751 -19.29 -38.07 -26.70
N ASP A 752 -18.93 -39.12 -27.43
CA ASP A 752 -18.94 -39.13 -28.90
C ASP A 752 -20.27 -38.64 -29.50
N VAL A 753 -21.41 -39.12 -28.97
CA VAL A 753 -22.75 -38.71 -29.43
C VAL A 753 -23.03 -37.23 -29.18
N GLN A 754 -22.57 -36.69 -28.04
CA GLN A 754 -22.77 -35.28 -27.69
C GLN A 754 -22.01 -34.38 -28.65
N GLU A 755 -20.76 -34.73 -28.95
CA GLU A 755 -19.93 -33.98 -29.89
C GLU A 755 -20.43 -34.14 -31.34
N GLN A 756 -20.90 -35.32 -31.74
CA GLN A 756 -21.47 -35.51 -33.07
C GLN A 756 -22.65 -34.56 -33.33
N ILE A 757 -23.50 -34.37 -32.32
CA ILE A 757 -24.65 -33.47 -32.38
C ILE A 757 -24.20 -32.01 -32.30
N ALA A 758 -23.29 -31.68 -31.38
CA ALA A 758 -22.73 -30.33 -31.27
C ALA A 758 -22.09 -29.87 -32.58
N ARG A 759 -21.30 -30.75 -33.23
CA ARG A 759 -20.69 -30.50 -34.54
C ARG A 759 -21.72 -30.21 -35.63
N ARG A 760 -22.83 -30.97 -35.67
CA ARG A 760 -23.93 -30.70 -36.62
C ARG A 760 -24.63 -29.37 -36.33
N MET A 761 -24.79 -28.99 -35.06
CA MET A 761 -25.36 -27.69 -34.69
C MET A 761 -24.43 -26.52 -35.04
N ARG A 762 -23.11 -26.67 -34.86
CA ARG A 762 -22.11 -25.65 -35.22
C ARG A 762 -21.99 -25.45 -36.74
N ASN A 763 -22.11 -26.53 -37.52
CA ASN A 763 -21.94 -26.52 -38.97
C ASN A 763 -23.25 -26.30 -39.76
N ALA A 764 -24.35 -25.96 -39.09
CA ALA A 764 -25.62 -25.70 -39.76
C ALA A 764 -25.49 -24.48 -40.69
N GLN A 765 -26.01 -24.58 -41.93
CA GLN A 765 -25.92 -23.47 -42.88
C GLN A 765 -26.80 -22.29 -42.44
N PRO A 766 -26.37 -21.04 -42.66
CA PRO A 766 -27.18 -19.86 -42.37
C PRO A 766 -28.55 -19.96 -43.05
N GLY A 767 -29.63 -19.72 -42.29
CA GLY A 767 -31.01 -19.77 -42.80
C GLY A 767 -31.66 -21.14 -42.81
N GLN A 768 -30.94 -22.22 -42.47
CA GLN A 768 -31.55 -23.55 -42.32
C GLN A 768 -31.94 -23.84 -40.86
N ASN A 769 -33.11 -24.43 -40.67
CA ASN A 769 -33.58 -24.90 -39.37
C ASN A 769 -33.16 -26.35 -39.17
N VAL A 770 -32.56 -26.66 -38.01
CA VAL A 770 -32.13 -28.02 -37.67
C VAL A 770 -32.86 -28.48 -36.40
N ILE A 771 -33.50 -29.64 -36.48
CA ILE A 771 -34.17 -30.29 -35.35
C ILE A 771 -33.32 -31.47 -34.90
N MET A 772 -32.98 -31.51 -33.62
CA MET A 772 -32.21 -32.59 -33.00
C MET A 772 -33.05 -33.26 -31.92
N GLN A 773 -33.06 -34.60 -31.89
CA GLN A 773 -33.71 -35.39 -30.85
C GLN A 773 -32.66 -36.19 -30.07
N LEU A 774 -32.71 -36.11 -28.74
CA LEU A 774 -31.86 -36.92 -27.87
C LEU A 774 -32.66 -37.49 -26.70
N ASN A 775 -32.20 -38.62 -26.16
CA ASN A 775 -32.76 -39.24 -24.98
C ASN A 775 -32.57 -38.38 -23.72
N MET A 776 -33.54 -38.46 -22.79
CA MET A 776 -33.44 -37.76 -21.49
C MET A 776 -32.20 -38.25 -20.73
N GLY A 777 -31.48 -37.33 -20.10
CA GLY A 777 -30.26 -37.66 -19.35
C GLY A 777 -28.95 -37.60 -20.14
N GLU A 778 -28.98 -37.47 -21.47
CA GLU A 778 -27.75 -37.44 -22.32
C GLU A 778 -26.97 -36.10 -22.28
N GLY A 779 -27.24 -35.22 -21.32
CA GLY A 779 -26.50 -33.96 -21.19
C GLY A 779 -26.82 -32.89 -22.25
N LYS A 780 -28.01 -32.95 -22.86
CA LYS A 780 -28.52 -31.94 -23.82
C LYS A 780 -28.24 -30.50 -23.38
N SER A 781 -28.77 -30.17 -22.20
CA SER A 781 -28.70 -28.81 -21.66
C SER A 781 -27.37 -28.53 -20.98
N SER A 782 -26.74 -29.53 -20.35
CA SER A 782 -25.56 -29.33 -19.51
C SER A 782 -24.22 -29.37 -20.24
N VAL A 783 -24.17 -29.96 -21.44
CA VAL A 783 -22.93 -30.17 -22.22
C VAL A 783 -23.08 -29.57 -23.62
N ILE A 784 -24.05 -30.04 -24.42
CA ILE A 784 -24.18 -29.66 -25.83
C ILE A 784 -24.47 -28.16 -25.98
N VAL A 785 -25.49 -27.66 -25.28
CA VAL A 785 -25.88 -26.24 -25.38
C VAL A 785 -24.72 -25.30 -24.98
N PRO A 786 -24.04 -25.48 -23.83
CA PRO A 786 -22.87 -24.67 -23.47
C PRO A 786 -21.73 -24.71 -24.50
N ILE A 787 -21.37 -25.89 -25.01
CA ILE A 787 -20.26 -26.04 -25.97
C ILE A 787 -20.59 -25.34 -27.30
N VAL A 788 -21.80 -25.54 -27.81
CA VAL A 788 -22.26 -24.89 -29.04
C VAL A 788 -22.32 -23.37 -28.84
N ALA A 789 -22.83 -22.91 -27.69
CA ALA A 789 -22.89 -21.49 -27.38
C ALA A 789 -21.51 -20.85 -27.26
N ALA A 790 -20.55 -21.51 -26.61
CA ALA A 790 -19.17 -21.03 -26.49
C ALA A 790 -18.50 -20.90 -27.87
N ALA A 791 -18.66 -21.93 -28.73
CA ALA A 791 -18.09 -21.94 -30.06
C ALA A 791 -18.67 -20.84 -30.98
N LEU A 792 -20.00 -20.70 -30.99
CA LEU A 792 -20.70 -19.76 -31.87
C LEU A 792 -20.65 -18.30 -31.38
N ALA A 793 -20.52 -18.06 -30.06
CA ALA A 793 -20.44 -16.71 -29.52
C ALA A 793 -19.04 -16.09 -29.73
N ASP A 794 -18.82 -15.52 -30.91
CA ASP A 794 -17.52 -15.03 -31.37
C ASP A 794 -17.36 -13.49 -31.38
N ARG A 795 -18.24 -12.78 -30.66
CA ARG A 795 -18.42 -11.31 -30.65
C ARG A 795 -19.07 -10.73 -31.92
N SER A 796 -19.08 -11.46 -33.03
CA SER A 796 -19.82 -11.08 -34.24
C SER A 796 -21.23 -11.70 -34.27
N CYS A 797 -21.36 -12.89 -33.67
CA CYS A 797 -22.60 -13.63 -33.57
C CYS A 797 -23.14 -13.63 -32.13
N LEU A 798 -24.41 -13.21 -31.98
CA LEU A 798 -25.15 -13.28 -30.72
C LEU A 798 -25.92 -14.60 -30.64
N VAL A 799 -25.54 -15.46 -29.70
CA VAL A 799 -26.24 -16.73 -29.46
C VAL A 799 -27.38 -16.53 -28.47
N ARG A 800 -28.62 -16.83 -28.90
CA ARG A 800 -29.82 -16.76 -28.05
C ARG A 800 -30.32 -18.16 -27.73
N ILE A 801 -30.45 -18.47 -26.45
CA ILE A 801 -30.98 -19.74 -25.96
C ILE A 801 -32.39 -19.49 -25.43
N ILE A 802 -33.40 -19.99 -26.14
CA ILE A 802 -34.80 -19.81 -25.77
C ILE A 802 -35.28 -21.09 -25.08
N VAL A 803 -35.82 -20.93 -23.88
CA VAL A 803 -36.36 -22.04 -23.08
C VAL A 803 -37.74 -21.69 -22.53
N PRO A 804 -38.61 -22.68 -22.29
CA PRO A 804 -39.88 -22.45 -21.62
C PRO A 804 -39.68 -21.79 -20.25
N LYS A 805 -40.61 -20.90 -19.85
CA LYS A 805 -40.54 -20.16 -18.58
C LYS A 805 -40.20 -21.03 -17.35
N PRO A 806 -40.78 -22.24 -17.15
CA PRO A 806 -40.45 -23.09 -16.01
C PRO A 806 -38.99 -23.55 -15.96
N GLN A 807 -38.33 -23.69 -17.12
CA GLN A 807 -36.94 -24.16 -17.24
C GLN A 807 -35.93 -23.00 -17.26
N SER A 808 -36.39 -21.76 -17.42
CA SER A 808 -35.53 -20.58 -17.60
C SER A 808 -34.54 -20.36 -16.45
N ARG A 809 -34.99 -20.45 -15.20
CA ARG A 809 -34.13 -20.23 -14.03
C ARG A 809 -33.06 -21.31 -13.89
N GLN A 810 -33.43 -22.57 -14.09
CA GLN A 810 -32.52 -23.70 -14.03
C GLN A 810 -31.49 -23.63 -15.17
N MET A 811 -31.92 -23.33 -16.39
CA MET A 811 -31.04 -23.15 -17.54
C MET A 811 -30.07 -21.99 -17.32
N PHE A 812 -30.57 -20.85 -16.81
CA PHE A 812 -29.73 -19.68 -16.52
C PHE A 812 -28.65 -20.01 -15.49
N GLN A 813 -29.01 -20.61 -14.35
CA GLN A 813 -28.03 -21.01 -13.32
C GLN A 813 -26.99 -21.99 -13.87
N MET A 814 -27.41 -22.95 -14.70
CA MET A 814 -26.51 -23.90 -15.36
C MET A 814 -25.55 -23.19 -16.32
N LEU A 815 -26.05 -22.31 -17.20
CA LEU A 815 -25.20 -21.55 -18.12
C LEU A 815 -24.21 -20.66 -17.38
N VAL A 816 -24.64 -19.97 -16.32
CA VAL A 816 -23.76 -19.16 -15.48
C VAL A 816 -22.67 -20.01 -14.83
N SER A 817 -23.03 -21.20 -14.33
CA SER A 817 -22.07 -22.14 -13.73
C SER A 817 -21.08 -22.71 -14.75
N LYS A 818 -21.47 -22.90 -16.02
CA LYS A 818 -20.62 -23.52 -17.04
C LYS A 818 -19.80 -22.53 -17.87
N LEU A 819 -20.37 -21.35 -18.15
CA LEU A 819 -19.77 -20.34 -19.02
C LEU A 819 -19.14 -19.19 -18.24
N GLY A 820 -19.62 -18.92 -17.03
CA GLY A 820 -19.21 -17.77 -16.23
C GLY A 820 -17.93 -17.96 -15.40
N GLY A 821 -17.41 -19.19 -15.32
CA GLY A 821 -16.20 -19.52 -14.55
C GLY A 821 -14.93 -19.35 -15.38
N LEU A 822 -14.20 -20.44 -15.68
CA LEU A 822 -12.92 -20.37 -16.38
C LEU A 822 -13.04 -19.77 -17.79
N LEU A 823 -14.15 -20.05 -18.49
CA LEU A 823 -14.45 -19.51 -19.82
C LEU A 823 -14.68 -17.98 -19.81
N GLY A 824 -15.10 -17.41 -18.66
CA GLY A 824 -15.27 -15.97 -18.51
C GLY A 824 -16.31 -15.34 -19.46
N ARG A 825 -17.35 -16.08 -19.84
CA ARG A 825 -18.43 -15.60 -20.72
C ARG A 825 -19.63 -15.15 -19.88
N ARG A 826 -20.10 -13.92 -20.14
CA ARG A 826 -21.26 -13.34 -19.45
C ARG A 826 -22.54 -13.87 -20.06
N VAL A 827 -23.51 -14.20 -19.20
CA VAL A 827 -24.83 -14.68 -19.59
C VAL A 827 -25.86 -13.63 -19.21
N TYR A 828 -26.56 -13.10 -20.20
CA TYR A 828 -27.63 -12.12 -20.01
C TYR A 828 -28.98 -12.84 -19.85
N TYR A 829 -29.75 -12.43 -18.84
CA TYR A 829 -31.11 -12.91 -18.65
C TYR A 829 -32.10 -11.92 -19.26
N LEU A 830 -32.77 -12.31 -20.34
CA LEU A 830 -33.73 -11.49 -21.08
C LEU A 830 -35.14 -12.08 -20.90
N PRO A 831 -35.93 -11.62 -19.93
CA PRO A 831 -37.31 -12.06 -19.78
C PRO A 831 -38.16 -11.54 -20.94
N VAL A 832 -38.88 -12.41 -21.64
CA VAL A 832 -39.84 -11.98 -22.66
C VAL A 832 -41.18 -11.70 -21.98
N SER A 833 -41.54 -10.43 -21.85
CA SER A 833 -42.85 -9.97 -21.36
C SER A 833 -43.50 -9.05 -22.38
N ARG A 834 -44.83 -9.15 -22.55
CA ARG A 834 -45.60 -8.22 -23.40
C ARG A 834 -45.56 -6.77 -22.88
N SER A 835 -45.18 -6.57 -21.61
CA SER A 835 -45.04 -5.25 -20.98
C SER A 835 -43.69 -4.59 -21.22
N LEU A 836 -42.71 -5.31 -21.79
CA LEU A 836 -41.39 -4.74 -22.10
C LEU A 836 -41.48 -4.05 -23.46
N GLN A 837 -41.45 -2.71 -23.44
CA GLN A 837 -41.24 -1.91 -24.64
C GLN A 837 -39.75 -1.57 -24.69
N ILE A 838 -39.00 -2.30 -25.51
CA ILE A 838 -37.57 -2.02 -25.76
C ILE A 838 -37.51 -1.18 -27.03
N GLY A 839 -37.23 0.11 -26.91
CA GLY A 839 -36.91 0.99 -28.02
C GLY A 839 -35.40 1.06 -28.29
N GLU A 840 -35.00 1.93 -29.23
CA GLU A 840 -33.59 2.23 -29.50
C GLU A 840 -32.82 2.75 -28.26
N PRO A 841 -33.33 3.70 -27.45
CA PRO A 841 -32.58 4.21 -26.30
C PRO A 841 -32.41 3.15 -25.20
N GLU A 842 -33.41 2.31 -24.96
CA GLU A 842 -33.30 1.20 -24.01
C GLU A 842 -32.34 0.10 -24.51
N ALA A 843 -32.20 -0.05 -25.82
CA ALA A 843 -31.23 -0.97 -26.42
C ALA A 843 -29.79 -0.45 -26.30
N GLU A 844 -29.56 0.85 -26.50
CA GLU A 844 -28.24 1.49 -26.29
C GLU A 844 -27.77 1.42 -24.83
N GLU A 845 -28.68 1.45 -23.84
CA GLU A 845 -28.31 1.26 -22.43
C GLU A 845 -27.84 -0.17 -22.08
N ILE A 846 -28.13 -1.16 -22.93
CA ILE A 846 -27.76 -2.57 -22.72
C ILE A 846 -26.35 -2.88 -23.23
N GLU A 847 -25.84 -2.13 -24.23
CA GLU A 847 -24.44 -2.21 -24.72
C GLU A 847 -23.43 -1.62 -23.71
#